data_AF-A0A1I0NGR5-F1
#
_entry.id   AF-A0A1I0NGR5-F1
#
_cell.length_a   1.000
_cell.length_b   1.000
_cell.length_c   1.000
_cell.angle_alpha   90.00
_cell.angle_beta   90.00
_cell.angle_gamma   90.00
#
_symmetry.space_group_name_H-M   'P 1'
#
loop_
_entity.id
_entity.type
_entity.pdbx_description
1 polymer ?
#
loop_
_entity_poly.entity_id
_entity_poly.type
_entity_poly.pdbx_seq_one_letter_code
_entity_poly.pdbx_strand_id
1 'polypeptide(L)'
;MSQRLILLSLLICWPTILAAKDIKVKAGEHEEFSRLVVYTSRSDRPALTRAAEGFRVTSGNDADRFRTNSVFDMIPRDRIADLTSRDGGGLDIIVNCPCDAVTQTLPGGQFVIDIVDAPERRKPIPSQNGQFGLENPKLDNQPSALHARRGLPIAGVIAGVSDGSEALETLKQPALEGAGDPSHSGPAPVSLRPLTEKSLLEQLARAASQGLLDAPLIPDPPVSDKSESTPRETQPLAAVETPALEFEPPSATDHISIQTSVDRDADRSTSISNAPDNSSVCLPAQSFTIADWGGNDQEKLDFATYRDKLTTELDRLDPDIFRSFIQHQIYLTLGAEAQSYLKRYRGILTDDDDLQLMAEIVDTGSAAGHARMATQLTCDGPVALWAVLSQPRLPRDLPINTAAVISEFSILPRHLRTLLGPMAMRKFLAIGDTDTSIEINRITQRGIETSNTDNTLAEAQLSLETGQNSEARDRLTEIVETDDQNAVDAILLLIENHIATQTGIPDRTLELLTSLAHENKASAKGVDLAIAEVRGLIHSARFGDVQAKLRTFDRFPDRKNDRHLQILNEFGMALTNSAADGVFLRNIIGSSMWADADEETRISIADRLLGLGFTAATKDILTNQPTPPGREARVLIAKAALSDGQAKVALGYLIGLNDAESQKLRETAQLATDQKAARGVPTDRLSHSFVDDPDAEISLEAYETMIQDSKTIRARIEEALQRAPTS
;
A
#
# COMPACT_ATOMS: atom_id res chain seq x y z
N MET A 1 32.13 65.83 25.19
CA MET A 1 32.62 64.76 24.28
C MET A 1 33.57 63.77 24.94
N SER A 2 34.33 64.14 25.99
CA SER A 2 35.32 63.25 26.62
C SER A 2 34.74 62.00 27.33
N GLN A 3 33.61 62.13 28.05
CA GLN A 3 33.00 60.99 28.78
C GLN A 3 32.38 59.91 27.88
N ARG A 4 31.92 60.26 26.66
CA ARG A 4 31.36 59.28 25.72
C ARG A 4 32.44 58.46 25.00
N LEU A 5 33.65 58.98 24.86
CA LEU A 5 34.78 58.22 24.29
C LEU A 5 35.35 57.20 25.28
N ILE A 6 35.38 57.52 26.58
CA ILE A 6 35.89 56.60 27.60
C ILE A 6 34.92 55.42 27.82
N LEU A 7 33.60 55.65 27.71
CA LEU A 7 32.63 54.55 27.79
C LEU A 7 32.69 53.65 26.55
N LEU A 8 33.01 54.20 25.38
CA LEU A 8 33.15 53.43 24.13
C LEU A 8 34.45 52.61 24.13
N SER A 9 35.55 53.14 24.69
CA SER A 9 36.81 52.40 24.81
C SER A 9 36.74 51.28 25.85
N LEU A 10 35.95 51.44 26.92
CA LEU A 10 35.74 50.37 27.91
C LEU A 10 34.88 49.21 27.35
N LEU A 11 33.95 49.47 26.42
CA LEU A 11 33.13 48.43 25.79
C LEU A 11 33.87 47.61 24.72
N ILE A 12 34.96 48.14 24.15
CA ILE A 12 35.75 47.47 23.10
C ILE A 12 36.86 46.57 23.71
N CYS A 13 37.17 46.72 25.00
CA CYS A 13 38.17 45.92 25.71
C CYS A 13 37.58 44.76 26.54
N TRP A 14 36.32 44.36 26.35
CA TRP A 14 35.89 43.06 26.86
C TRP A 14 36.59 41.97 26.04
N PRO A 15 37.50 41.16 26.63
CA PRO A 15 38.02 40.01 25.91
C PRO A 15 36.83 39.11 25.60
N THR A 16 36.62 38.79 24.32
CA THR A 16 35.79 37.67 23.94
C THR A 16 36.48 36.41 24.44
N ILE A 17 36.20 36.04 25.68
CA ILE A 17 36.56 34.74 26.22
C ILE A 17 35.77 33.75 25.36
N LEU A 18 36.45 33.09 24.43
CA LEU A 18 35.94 31.88 23.80
C LEU A 18 35.74 30.89 24.94
N ALA A 19 34.49 30.74 25.40
CA ALA A 19 34.16 29.79 26.43
C ALA A 19 34.42 28.39 25.84
N ALA A 20 35.36 27.68 26.44
CA ALA A 20 35.57 26.25 26.21
C ALA A 20 34.23 25.52 26.36
N LYS A 21 33.81 24.81 25.30
CA LYS A 21 32.55 24.05 25.30
C LYS A 21 32.83 22.67 25.88
N ASP A 22 32.09 22.32 26.92
CA ASP A 22 32.14 20.98 27.48
C ASP A 22 31.29 20.01 26.64
N ILE A 23 31.95 19.13 25.91
CA ILE A 23 31.35 18.09 25.08
C ILE A 23 30.96 16.91 25.97
N LYS A 24 29.68 16.57 25.98
CA LYS A 24 29.17 15.42 26.73
C LYS A 24 29.55 14.12 26.00
N VAL A 25 30.06 13.15 26.74
CA VAL A 25 30.26 11.79 26.27
C VAL A 25 29.34 10.85 27.05
N LYS A 26 28.64 9.96 26.36
CA LYS A 26 27.89 8.84 26.95
C LYS A 26 28.41 7.52 26.42
N ALA A 27 28.16 6.45 27.16
CA ALA A 27 28.55 5.11 26.75
C ALA A 27 27.40 4.10 26.92
N GLY A 28 27.48 3.00 26.18
CA GLY A 28 26.60 1.85 26.30
C GLY A 28 27.33 0.57 25.93
N GLU A 29 27.09 -0.49 26.70
CA GLU A 29 27.72 -1.80 26.47
C GLU A 29 26.79 -2.71 25.69
N HIS A 30 27.34 -3.39 24.69
CA HIS A 30 26.67 -4.43 23.93
C HIS A 30 27.55 -5.69 23.90
N GLU A 31 26.97 -6.82 23.51
CA GLU A 31 27.65 -8.12 23.49
C GLU A 31 28.88 -8.11 22.58
N GLU A 32 28.82 -7.43 21.43
CA GLU A 32 29.88 -7.42 20.40
C GLU A 32 30.73 -6.14 20.38
N PHE A 33 30.32 -5.06 21.06
CA PHE A 33 31.04 -3.79 21.07
C PHE A 33 30.70 -2.89 22.27
N SER A 34 31.61 -1.97 22.60
CA SER A 34 31.35 -0.85 23.50
C SER A 34 31.15 0.43 22.69
N ARG A 35 30.00 1.10 22.85
CA ARG A 35 29.63 2.31 22.12
C ARG A 35 29.92 3.56 22.94
N LEU A 36 30.58 4.54 22.33
CA LEU A 36 30.72 5.91 22.82
C LEU A 36 29.94 6.88 21.94
N VAL A 37 29.17 7.77 22.56
CA VAL A 37 28.42 8.84 21.87
C VAL A 37 28.95 10.19 22.34
N VAL A 38 29.57 10.91 21.43
CA VAL A 38 30.11 12.25 21.64
C VAL A 38 29.11 13.27 21.10
N TYR A 39 28.57 14.12 21.97
CA TYR A 39 27.54 15.09 21.60
C TYR A 39 28.15 16.38 21.03
N THR A 40 28.54 16.32 19.75
CA THR A 40 28.97 17.47 18.95
C THR A 40 27.81 18.19 18.27
N SER A 41 28.06 19.36 17.69
CA SER A 41 27.11 20.10 16.84
C SER A 41 27.36 19.82 15.36
N ARG A 42 26.37 20.08 14.49
CA ARG A 42 26.47 19.85 13.03
C ARG A 42 27.59 20.61 12.34
N SER A 43 28.06 21.71 12.90
CA SER A 43 29.19 22.49 12.37
C SER A 43 30.56 21.93 12.76
N ASP A 44 30.61 21.08 13.78
CA ASP A 44 31.84 20.47 14.25
C ASP A 44 32.23 19.34 13.27
N ARG A 45 33.53 19.17 13.01
CA ARG A 45 34.04 18.12 12.13
C ARG A 45 34.87 17.12 12.94
N PRO A 46 34.22 16.31 13.79
CA PRO A 46 34.94 15.36 14.61
C PRO A 46 35.59 14.28 13.73
N ALA A 47 36.80 13.87 14.10
CA ALA A 47 37.55 12.83 13.41
C ALA A 47 38.16 11.85 14.41
N LEU A 48 38.24 10.58 14.02
CA LEU A 48 38.91 9.53 14.78
C LEU A 48 40.23 9.16 14.10
N THR A 49 41.30 9.07 14.87
CA THR A 49 42.62 8.65 14.40
C THR A 49 43.16 7.53 15.28
N ARG A 50 43.99 6.63 14.73
CA ARG A 50 44.65 5.59 15.53
C ARG A 50 45.76 6.21 16.37
N ALA A 51 45.80 5.87 17.66
CA ALA A 51 46.84 6.29 18.61
C ALA A 51 47.64 5.07 19.13
N ALA A 52 48.75 5.32 19.83
CA ALA A 52 49.64 4.26 20.32
C ALA A 52 48.94 3.23 21.23
N GLU A 53 48.01 3.69 22.08
CA GLU A 53 47.31 2.86 23.07
C GLU A 53 45.79 2.72 22.76
N GLY A 54 45.38 3.03 21.52
CA GLY A 54 43.98 2.93 21.09
C GLY A 54 43.61 3.93 19.99
N PHE A 55 42.71 4.84 20.29
CA PHE A 55 42.18 5.82 19.33
C PHE A 55 42.15 7.23 19.92
N ARG A 56 42.13 8.24 19.05
CA ARG A 56 42.02 9.65 19.42
C ARG A 56 40.93 10.33 18.61
N VAL A 57 40.00 10.95 19.32
CA VAL A 57 38.96 11.81 18.75
C VAL A 57 39.43 13.26 18.81
N THR A 58 39.28 14.02 17.72
CA THR A 58 39.45 15.48 17.71
C THR A 58 38.09 16.13 17.52
N SER A 59 37.73 17.14 18.31
CA SER A 59 36.45 17.87 18.15
C SER A 59 36.44 18.82 16.95
N GLY A 60 37.63 19.24 16.49
CA GLY A 60 37.81 20.28 15.46
C GLY A 60 37.96 21.69 16.03
N ASN A 61 37.92 21.87 17.36
CA ASN A 61 38.19 23.13 18.05
C ASN A 61 39.06 22.91 19.29
N ASP A 62 40.24 23.53 19.32
CA ASP A 62 41.27 23.31 20.34
C ASP A 62 40.85 23.73 21.76
N ALA A 63 39.80 24.55 21.88
CA ALA A 63 39.27 25.01 23.16
C ALA A 63 38.25 24.05 23.80
N ASP A 64 37.80 23.00 23.12
CA ASP A 64 36.78 22.09 23.65
C ASP A 64 37.34 21.12 24.69
N ARG A 65 36.48 20.68 25.62
CA ARG A 65 36.81 19.68 26.65
C ARG A 65 35.77 18.57 26.70
N PHE A 66 36.21 17.33 26.86
CA PHE A 66 35.31 16.18 26.93
C PHE A 66 35.00 15.81 28.38
N ARG A 67 33.71 15.69 28.70
CA ARG A 67 33.26 15.19 30.02
C ARG A 67 33.08 13.68 29.98
N THR A 68 33.99 12.95 30.64
CA THR A 68 34.06 11.47 30.64
C THR A 68 33.69 10.82 31.98
N ASN A 69 33.43 11.62 33.02
CA ASN A 69 33.32 11.17 34.41
C ASN A 69 32.25 10.09 34.67
N SER A 70 31.20 10.01 33.84
CA SER A 70 30.09 9.07 34.00
C SER A 70 30.07 7.96 32.94
N VAL A 71 31.14 7.80 32.16
CA VAL A 71 31.18 6.80 31.07
C VAL A 71 31.28 5.39 31.65
N PHE A 72 32.21 5.17 32.58
CA PHE A 72 32.44 3.86 33.19
C PHE A 72 31.39 3.45 34.23
N ASP A 73 30.38 4.28 34.46
CA ASP A 73 29.17 3.88 35.20
C ASP A 73 28.26 2.97 34.34
N MET A 74 28.39 3.05 33.01
CA MET A 74 27.50 2.39 32.04
C MET A 74 28.17 1.27 31.24
N ILE A 75 29.51 1.16 31.27
CA ILE A 75 30.28 0.15 30.54
C ILE A 75 31.38 -0.47 31.42
N PRO A 76 31.69 -1.77 31.28
CA PRO A 76 32.86 -2.38 31.89
C PRO A 76 34.16 -1.89 31.22
N ARG A 77 35.31 -2.15 31.86
CA ARG A 77 36.64 -1.74 31.35
C ARG A 77 37.34 -2.82 30.51
N ASP A 78 36.58 -3.76 29.97
CA ASP A 78 37.11 -4.91 29.26
C ASP A 78 37.64 -4.52 27.86
N ARG A 79 36.88 -3.69 27.12
CA ARG A 79 37.29 -3.16 25.80
C ARG A 79 37.95 -1.79 25.92
N ILE A 80 37.29 -0.86 26.60
CA ILE A 80 37.79 0.51 26.80
C ILE A 80 38.40 0.59 28.20
N ALA A 81 39.72 0.70 28.27
CA ALA A 81 40.46 0.76 29.52
C ALA A 81 40.30 2.12 30.20
N ASP A 82 40.39 3.22 29.44
CA ASP A 82 40.32 4.57 29.98
C ASP A 82 39.98 5.63 28.93
N LEU A 83 39.49 6.79 29.39
CA LEU A 83 39.16 7.95 28.56
C LEU A 83 39.78 9.23 29.11
N THR A 84 40.75 9.80 28.39
CA THR A 84 41.48 11.00 28.82
C THR A 84 41.24 12.18 27.88
N SER A 85 40.61 13.24 28.38
CA SER A 85 40.52 14.52 27.66
C SER A 85 41.88 15.22 27.67
N ARG A 86 42.33 15.67 26.50
CA ARG A 86 43.58 16.42 26.30
C ARG A 86 43.27 17.89 26.00
N ASP A 87 44.22 18.77 26.30
CA ASP A 87 44.19 20.14 25.78
C ASP A 87 44.34 20.11 24.25
N GLY A 88 43.68 21.04 23.53
CA GLY A 88 43.61 21.01 22.07
C GLY A 88 42.41 20.22 21.52
N GLY A 89 41.30 20.12 22.25
CA GLY A 89 40.07 19.51 21.74
C GLY A 89 40.18 18.01 21.45
N GLY A 90 41.06 17.29 22.15
CA GLY A 90 41.32 15.86 21.95
C GLY A 90 40.74 14.97 23.05
N LEU A 91 40.26 13.77 22.68
CA LEU A 91 39.91 12.69 23.60
C LEU A 91 40.69 11.43 23.23
N ASP A 92 41.57 10.98 24.13
CA ASP A 92 42.27 9.71 24.02
C ASP A 92 41.37 8.58 24.56
N ILE A 93 41.15 7.56 23.74
CA ILE A 93 40.44 6.32 24.06
C ILE A 93 41.49 5.23 24.17
N ILE A 94 41.76 4.78 25.40
CA ILE A 94 42.70 3.70 25.68
C ILE A 94 41.93 2.39 25.65
N VAL A 95 42.38 1.43 24.84
CA VAL A 95 41.71 0.12 24.67
C VAL A 95 42.56 -1.01 25.22
N ASN A 96 41.93 -2.05 25.80
CA ASN A 96 42.64 -3.20 26.40
C ASN A 96 42.53 -4.49 25.56
N CYS A 97 42.04 -4.36 24.33
CA CYS A 97 41.76 -5.45 23.42
C CYS A 97 42.41 -5.18 22.05
N PRO A 98 42.64 -6.22 21.22
CA PRO A 98 42.94 -6.05 19.81
C PRO A 98 41.68 -5.62 19.05
N CYS A 99 41.08 -4.50 19.44
CA CYS A 99 39.84 -3.99 18.88
C CYS A 99 40.09 -3.04 17.70
N ASP A 100 39.09 -2.92 16.84
CA ASP A 100 38.98 -1.86 15.84
C ASP A 100 37.88 -0.86 16.23
N ALA A 101 37.81 0.27 15.54
CA ALA A 101 36.79 1.29 15.78
C ALA A 101 36.00 1.63 14.52
N VAL A 102 34.68 1.60 14.63
CA VAL A 102 33.75 2.04 13.58
C VAL A 102 33.10 3.35 14.01
N THR A 103 33.04 4.33 13.11
CA THR A 103 32.48 5.65 13.42
C THR A 103 31.31 5.99 12.54
N GLN A 104 30.29 6.62 13.11
CA GLN A 104 29.15 7.17 12.37
C GLN A 104 28.74 8.52 12.96
N THR A 105 28.30 9.45 12.11
CA THR A 105 27.77 10.75 12.54
C THR A 105 26.27 10.77 12.32
N LEU A 106 25.50 10.96 13.39
CA LEU A 106 24.04 11.02 13.30
C LEU A 106 23.55 12.39 12.78
N PRO A 107 22.35 12.47 12.17
CA PRO A 107 21.78 13.73 11.70
C PRO A 107 21.65 14.80 12.79
N GLY A 108 21.59 14.43 14.07
CA GLY A 108 21.56 15.36 15.21
C GLY A 108 22.91 16.00 15.56
N GLY A 109 24.00 15.62 14.88
CA GLY A 109 25.37 16.09 15.13
C GLY A 109 26.15 15.24 16.13
N GLN A 110 25.57 14.16 16.67
CA GLN A 110 26.29 13.24 17.55
C GLN A 110 27.27 12.37 16.76
N PHE A 111 28.49 12.24 17.28
CA PHE A 111 29.53 11.37 16.73
C PHE A 111 29.59 10.09 17.55
N VAL A 112 29.22 8.97 16.94
CA VAL A 112 29.14 7.64 17.57
C VAL A 112 30.35 6.83 17.15
N ILE A 113 30.98 6.18 18.13
CA ILE A 113 32.19 5.38 17.99
C ILE A 113 31.95 4.03 18.63
N ASP A 114 32.01 2.96 17.85
CA ASP A 114 31.86 1.58 18.33
C ASP A 114 33.22 0.91 18.35
N ILE A 115 33.65 0.47 19.53
CA ILE A 115 34.87 -0.30 19.72
C ILE A 115 34.51 -1.79 19.65
N VAL A 116 34.88 -2.41 18.54
CA VAL A 116 34.53 -3.80 18.17
C VAL A 116 35.73 -4.72 18.37
N ASP A 117 35.51 -5.92 18.87
CA ASP A 117 36.57 -6.94 18.95
C ASP A 117 37.02 -7.32 17.53
N ALA A 118 38.30 -7.16 17.19
CA ALA A 118 38.73 -7.46 15.83
C ALA A 118 38.88 -8.99 15.65
N PRO A 119 38.32 -9.59 14.58
CA PRO A 119 38.70 -10.94 14.19
C PRO A 119 40.18 -10.92 13.77
N GLU A 120 40.95 -11.93 14.18
CA GLU A 120 42.40 -11.99 14.01
C GLU A 120 42.88 -11.57 12.59
N ARG A 121 43.66 -10.48 12.56
CA ARG A 121 44.58 -10.02 11.51
C ARG A 121 44.01 -9.92 10.08
N ARG A 122 43.52 -8.72 9.75
CA ARG A 122 43.82 -8.09 8.44
C ARG A 122 45.01 -7.14 8.60
N LYS A 123 45.93 -7.18 7.63
CA LYS A 123 47.10 -6.29 7.50
C LYS A 123 46.66 -4.81 7.39
N PRO A 124 47.56 -3.83 7.64
CA PRO A 124 47.20 -2.44 7.86
C PRO A 124 46.47 -1.82 6.68
N ILE A 125 45.44 -1.04 6.98
CA ILE A 125 44.74 -0.15 6.06
C ILE A 125 45.79 0.76 5.37
N PRO A 126 45.83 0.85 4.03
CA PRO A 126 46.61 1.87 3.36
C PRO A 126 46.02 3.24 3.72
N SER A 127 46.87 4.14 4.23
CA SER A 127 46.55 5.56 4.36
C SER A 127 46.07 6.08 3.01
N GLN A 128 44.79 6.47 2.91
CA GLN A 128 44.32 7.27 1.79
C GLN A 128 44.81 8.71 1.96
N ASN A 129 46.09 8.91 1.68
CA ASN A 129 46.60 10.19 1.20
C ASN A 129 46.52 10.17 -0.33
N GLY A 130 45.35 10.48 -0.87
CA GLY A 130 45.17 10.84 -2.27
C GLY A 130 45.08 12.35 -2.40
N GLN A 131 46.22 13.02 -2.51
CA GLN A 131 46.30 14.39 -2.99
C GLN A 131 45.85 14.41 -4.46
N PHE A 132 44.71 15.04 -4.74
CA PHE A 132 44.56 15.78 -6.00
C PHE A 132 44.98 17.22 -5.72
N GLY A 133 46.13 17.59 -6.27
CA GLY A 133 46.58 18.98 -6.32
C GLY A 133 45.67 19.78 -7.24
N LEU A 134 45.03 20.81 -6.68
CA LEU A 134 44.73 22.02 -7.42
C LEU A 134 45.45 23.15 -6.69
N GLU A 135 46.46 23.66 -7.37
CA GLU A 135 47.13 24.92 -7.08
C GLU A 135 46.06 26.02 -6.89
N ASN A 136 46.00 26.64 -5.71
CA ASN A 136 45.20 27.85 -5.52
C ASN A 136 45.93 29.03 -6.18
N PRO A 137 45.35 29.72 -7.19
CA PRO A 137 45.84 31.04 -7.53
C PRO A 137 45.52 31.97 -6.35
N LYS A 138 46.56 32.66 -5.86
CA LYS A 138 46.44 33.75 -4.88
C LYS A 138 45.48 34.80 -5.44
N LEU A 139 44.38 35.07 -4.72
CA LEU A 139 43.61 36.28 -4.94
C LEU A 139 43.84 37.23 -3.76
N ASP A 140 44.42 38.37 -4.10
CA ASP A 140 44.73 39.48 -3.20
C ASP A 140 43.48 40.18 -2.66
N ASN A 141 43.71 40.85 -1.53
CA ASN A 141 42.77 41.49 -0.61
C ASN A 141 41.90 42.64 -1.18
N GLN A 142 40.61 42.61 -0.75
CA GLN A 142 39.76 43.72 -0.25
C GLN A 142 39.21 44.84 -1.20
N PRO A 143 38.17 45.63 -0.79
CA PRO A 143 36.94 45.31 -0.03
C PRO A 143 35.64 46.04 -0.52
N SER A 144 34.51 45.76 0.14
CA SER A 144 33.24 46.56 0.23
C SER A 144 32.17 46.25 -0.83
N ALA A 145 30.85 46.18 -0.56
CA ALA A 145 30.04 46.60 0.59
C ALA A 145 28.71 45.80 0.69
N LEU A 146 28.10 45.91 1.89
CA LEU A 146 26.74 45.59 2.35
C LEU A 146 25.64 45.39 1.26
N HIS A 147 24.67 44.48 1.38
CA HIS A 147 23.68 44.41 2.47
C HIS A 147 23.09 43.01 2.68
N ALA A 148 22.97 42.63 3.94
CA ALA A 148 22.06 41.60 4.42
C ALA A 148 20.62 42.13 4.49
N ARG A 149 19.66 41.34 4.01
CA ARG A 149 18.34 41.20 4.64
C ARG A 149 17.96 39.73 4.66
N ARG A 150 17.80 39.23 5.88
CA ARG A 150 17.26 37.91 6.23
C ARG A 150 15.75 37.87 6.03
N GLY A 151 15.27 36.71 5.58
CA GLY A 151 14.15 36.00 6.19
C GLY A 151 12.76 36.27 5.62
N LEU A 152 12.00 35.18 5.44
CA LEU A 152 10.65 34.88 5.98
C LEU A 152 9.94 33.86 5.05
N PRO A 153 8.76 33.32 5.38
CA PRO A 153 8.59 32.12 6.20
C PRO A 153 7.66 31.09 5.52
N ILE A 154 7.54 29.90 6.10
CA ILE A 154 6.46 28.96 5.77
C ILE A 154 5.47 28.98 6.95
N ALA A 155 4.24 29.42 6.69
CA ALA A 155 3.06 29.16 7.53
C ALA A 155 1.78 29.39 6.69
N GLY A 156 0.84 28.45 6.81
CA GLY A 156 -0.35 28.36 5.97
C GLY A 156 -1.48 29.32 6.32
N VAL A 157 -2.55 29.22 5.51
CA VAL A 157 -3.88 29.73 5.81
C VAL A 157 -4.90 28.68 5.33
N ILE A 158 -5.69 28.18 6.27
CA ILE A 158 -7.00 27.56 6.05
C ILE A 158 -8.04 28.53 6.62
N ALA A 159 -9.09 28.83 5.86
CA ALA A 159 -10.47 29.22 6.23
C ALA A 159 -11.08 29.93 5.00
N GLY A 160 -12.20 29.57 4.38
CA GLY A 160 -13.39 28.86 4.81
C GLY A 160 -14.58 29.83 4.79
N VAL A 161 -15.47 29.77 3.80
CA VAL A 161 -16.90 30.20 3.89
C VAL A 161 -17.74 29.38 2.90
N SER A 162 -18.94 29.08 3.39
CA SER A 162 -20.01 28.15 3.03
C SER A 162 -21.03 28.61 1.96
N ASP A 163 -21.71 27.59 1.44
CA ASP A 163 -23.15 27.49 1.07
C ASP A 163 -23.72 28.19 -0.18
N GLY A 164 -24.57 27.45 -0.91
CA GLY A 164 -25.62 28.03 -1.77
C GLY A 164 -25.71 27.54 -3.23
N SER A 165 -26.33 26.37 -3.41
CA SER A 165 -27.29 25.97 -4.46
C SER A 165 -27.62 26.91 -5.65
N GLU A 166 -27.69 26.27 -6.83
CA GLU A 166 -28.67 26.39 -7.94
C GLU A 166 -28.27 26.96 -9.32
N ALA A 167 -28.67 26.15 -10.32
CA ALA A 167 -29.15 26.46 -11.67
C ALA A 167 -28.17 26.52 -12.87
N LEU A 168 -28.29 25.45 -13.68
CA LEU A 168 -28.44 25.41 -15.15
C LEU A 168 -28.07 26.68 -15.94
N GLU A 169 -27.18 26.54 -16.94
CA GLU A 169 -27.57 26.91 -18.31
C GLU A 169 -26.71 26.28 -19.41
N THR A 170 -27.45 25.67 -20.33
CA THR A 170 -27.13 25.00 -21.59
C THR A 170 -26.44 25.93 -22.60
N LEU A 171 -25.30 25.53 -23.15
CA LEU A 171 -24.74 26.16 -24.36
C LEU A 171 -25.34 25.54 -25.62
N LYS A 172 -26.19 26.34 -26.28
CA LYS A 172 -26.80 26.12 -27.60
C LYS A 172 -25.75 26.18 -28.72
N GLN A 173 -25.92 25.27 -29.68
CA GLN A 173 -25.39 25.31 -31.05
C GLN A 173 -25.93 26.53 -31.82
N PRO A 174 -25.25 27.01 -32.88
CA PRO A 174 -25.90 27.75 -33.94
C PRO A 174 -26.39 26.79 -35.04
N ALA A 175 -27.66 26.96 -35.41
CA ALA A 175 -28.33 26.32 -36.54
C ALA A 175 -28.08 27.07 -37.84
N LEU A 176 -28.12 26.35 -38.97
CA LEU A 176 -28.63 26.85 -40.24
C LEU A 176 -29.49 25.74 -40.86
N GLU A 177 -30.80 25.98 -40.87
CA GLU A 177 -31.85 25.18 -41.50
C GLU A 177 -31.89 25.39 -43.02
N GLY A 178 -32.44 24.41 -43.74
CA GLY A 178 -33.22 24.72 -44.95
C GLY A 178 -33.36 23.65 -46.04
N ALA A 179 -34.33 22.75 -45.84
CA ALA A 179 -35.29 22.22 -46.84
C ALA A 179 -34.87 21.24 -47.98
N GLY A 180 -35.32 19.98 -47.86
CA GLY A 180 -36.45 19.46 -48.67
C GLY A 180 -36.22 18.73 -50.01
N ASP A 181 -35.97 17.41 -49.95
CA ASP A 181 -36.61 16.24 -50.65
C ASP A 181 -36.81 16.17 -52.21
N PRO A 182 -37.13 15.00 -52.81
CA PRO A 182 -36.25 13.87 -53.22
C PRO A 182 -36.30 13.55 -54.75
N SER A 183 -35.32 12.81 -55.28
CA SER A 183 -35.50 11.71 -56.27
C SER A 183 -34.22 11.25 -57.01
N HIS A 184 -34.08 9.92 -57.08
CA HIS A 184 -33.43 9.07 -58.12
C HIS A 184 -32.04 9.42 -58.70
N SER A 185 -31.04 8.54 -58.50
CA SER A 185 -30.51 7.61 -59.53
C SER A 185 -29.28 6.78 -59.08
N GLY A 186 -29.39 5.45 -59.28
CA GLY A 186 -28.42 4.33 -59.40
C GLY A 186 -26.99 4.33 -58.81
N PRO A 187 -26.49 3.16 -58.37
CA PRO A 187 -25.07 2.97 -58.04
C PRO A 187 -24.20 2.85 -59.30
N ALA A 188 -23.09 3.58 -59.35
CA ALA A 188 -22.02 3.39 -60.33
C ALA A 188 -21.18 2.13 -59.98
N PRO A 189 -20.61 1.42 -60.96
CA PRO A 189 -20.06 0.08 -60.77
C PRO A 189 -18.73 0.10 -60.01
N VAL A 190 -18.66 -0.64 -58.90
CA VAL A 190 -17.38 -0.99 -58.24
C VAL A 190 -16.66 -2.00 -59.12
N SER A 191 -15.44 -1.64 -59.56
CA SER A 191 -14.59 -2.49 -60.38
C SER A 191 -14.02 -3.63 -59.52
N LEU A 192 -14.56 -4.85 -59.66
CA LEU A 192 -14.19 -6.07 -58.90
C LEU A 192 -12.82 -6.69 -59.26
N ARG A 193 -11.96 -6.02 -60.03
CA ARG A 193 -10.73 -6.64 -60.58
C ARG A 193 -9.54 -6.76 -59.61
N PRO A 194 -9.24 -5.82 -58.69
CA PRO A 194 -8.02 -5.92 -57.89
C PRO A 194 -8.14 -6.89 -56.69
N LEU A 195 -9.35 -7.19 -56.22
CA LEU A 195 -9.57 -8.11 -55.09
C LEU A 195 -9.50 -9.59 -55.51
N THR A 196 -9.85 -9.91 -56.76
CA THR A 196 -9.78 -11.29 -57.26
C THR A 196 -8.36 -11.71 -57.64
N GLU A 197 -7.53 -10.78 -58.10
CA GLU A 197 -6.16 -11.08 -58.55
C GLU A 197 -5.23 -11.48 -57.39
N LYS A 198 -5.32 -10.76 -56.26
CA LYS A 198 -4.52 -11.06 -55.06
C LYS A 198 -4.90 -12.40 -54.43
N SER A 199 -6.20 -12.69 -54.35
CA SER A 199 -6.70 -13.96 -53.81
C SER A 199 -6.32 -15.14 -54.69
N LEU A 200 -6.30 -14.97 -56.02
CA LEU A 200 -5.89 -16.02 -56.96
C LEU A 200 -4.38 -16.28 -56.90
N LEU A 201 -3.56 -15.23 -56.74
CA LEU A 201 -2.10 -15.35 -56.57
C LEU A 201 -1.71 -16.05 -55.27
N GLU A 202 -2.41 -15.76 -54.16
CA GLU A 202 -2.19 -16.46 -52.88
C GLU A 202 -2.55 -17.94 -52.96
N GLN A 203 -3.63 -18.29 -53.67
CA GLN A 203 -4.04 -19.68 -53.84
C GLN A 203 -3.08 -20.46 -54.76
N LEU A 204 -2.56 -19.83 -55.82
CA LEU A 204 -1.54 -20.42 -56.70
C LEU A 204 -0.20 -20.60 -55.99
N ALA A 205 0.24 -19.62 -55.20
CA ALA A 205 1.46 -19.72 -54.40
C ALA A 205 1.36 -20.84 -53.35
N ARG A 206 0.20 -20.96 -52.69
CA ARG A 206 -0.08 -22.03 -51.71
C ARG A 206 -0.06 -23.42 -52.37
N ALA A 207 -0.67 -23.58 -53.54
CA ALA A 207 -0.67 -24.84 -54.28
C ALA A 207 0.72 -25.23 -54.83
N ALA A 208 1.54 -24.26 -55.24
CA ALA A 208 2.93 -24.50 -55.65
C ALA A 208 3.83 -24.91 -54.46
N SER A 209 3.64 -24.29 -53.29
CA SER A 209 4.42 -24.57 -52.07
C SER A 209 4.10 -25.93 -51.46
N GLN A 210 2.92 -26.47 -51.77
CA GLN A 210 2.44 -27.79 -51.35
C GLN A 210 2.70 -28.88 -52.41
N GLY A 211 3.36 -28.53 -53.52
CA GLY A 211 3.70 -29.48 -54.59
C GLY A 211 2.50 -29.98 -55.42
N LEU A 212 1.37 -29.28 -55.39
CA LEU A 212 0.16 -29.62 -56.16
C LEU A 212 0.17 -29.06 -57.59
N LEU A 213 1.18 -28.25 -57.96
CA LEU A 213 1.35 -27.67 -59.29
C LEU A 213 2.81 -27.78 -59.74
N ASP A 214 3.04 -28.37 -60.91
CA ASP A 214 4.35 -28.34 -61.59
C ASP A 214 4.47 -27.08 -62.46
N ALA A 215 5.28 -26.12 -62.03
CA ALA A 215 5.63 -24.94 -62.82
C ALA A 215 6.99 -25.15 -63.50
N PRO A 216 7.13 -24.94 -64.83
CA PRO A 216 8.44 -25.02 -65.48
C PRO A 216 9.31 -23.84 -65.05
N LEU A 217 10.35 -24.12 -64.28
CA LEU A 217 11.37 -23.16 -63.84
C LEU A 217 12.21 -22.68 -65.05
N ILE A 218 12.43 -21.37 -65.12
CA ILE A 218 13.43 -20.72 -65.98
C ILE A 218 14.83 -21.13 -65.47
N PRO A 219 15.84 -21.34 -66.34
CA PRO A 219 17.06 -22.09 -66.01
C PRO A 219 17.98 -21.33 -65.05
N ASP A 220 18.61 -22.07 -64.15
CA ASP A 220 19.62 -21.56 -63.22
C ASP A 220 20.86 -20.96 -63.93
N PRO A 221 21.47 -19.90 -63.37
CA PRO A 221 22.75 -19.38 -63.84
C PRO A 221 23.91 -20.37 -63.54
N PRO A 222 25.00 -20.35 -64.34
CA PRO A 222 26.01 -21.39 -64.29
C PRO A 222 26.83 -21.32 -63.01
N VAL A 223 26.72 -22.35 -62.17
CA VAL A 223 27.67 -22.61 -61.08
C VAL A 223 28.85 -23.35 -61.67
N SER A 224 30.06 -22.80 -61.47
CA SER A 224 31.31 -23.41 -61.89
C SER A 224 31.54 -24.75 -61.18
N ASP A 225 31.69 -25.81 -61.96
CA ASP A 225 32.29 -27.06 -61.55
C ASP A 225 33.69 -26.82 -60.98
N LYS A 226 33.96 -27.33 -59.77
CA LYS A 226 35.04 -28.31 -59.53
C LYS A 226 34.78 -29.16 -58.28
N SER A 227 35.01 -30.46 -58.48
CA SER A 227 35.32 -31.53 -57.52
C SER A 227 34.18 -32.36 -56.90
N GLU A 228 33.77 -33.38 -57.66
CA GLU A 228 33.93 -34.81 -57.34
C GLU A 228 33.72 -35.27 -55.87
N SER A 229 32.61 -35.98 -55.62
CA SER A 229 32.68 -37.34 -55.06
C SER A 229 31.34 -38.10 -55.11
N THR A 230 31.49 -39.39 -55.40
CA THR A 230 30.61 -40.54 -55.64
C THR A 230 29.50 -40.78 -54.57
N PRO A 231 28.39 -41.48 -54.92
CA PRO A 231 27.17 -41.53 -54.11
C PRO A 231 27.26 -42.52 -52.94
N ARG A 232 26.68 -42.17 -51.79
CA ARG A 232 26.42 -43.13 -50.71
C ARG A 232 24.93 -43.46 -50.61
N GLU A 233 24.70 -44.73 -50.87
CA GLU A 233 23.52 -45.57 -50.79
C GLU A 233 22.64 -45.35 -49.55
N THR A 234 21.34 -45.28 -49.82
CA THR A 234 20.21 -45.19 -48.89
C THR A 234 20.06 -46.49 -48.10
N GLN A 235 19.79 -46.42 -46.80
CA GLN A 235 19.17 -47.51 -46.04
C GLN A 235 17.94 -47.02 -45.25
N PRO A 236 16.86 -47.83 -45.16
CA PRO A 236 15.55 -47.38 -44.70
C PRO A 236 15.29 -47.61 -43.21
N LEU A 237 14.27 -46.90 -42.73
CA LEU A 237 13.70 -46.79 -41.39
C LEU A 237 13.57 -48.11 -40.60
N ALA A 238 13.80 -48.01 -39.28
CA ALA A 238 13.17 -48.87 -38.28
C ALA A 238 12.00 -48.11 -37.62
N ALA A 239 10.82 -48.71 -37.70
CA ALA A 239 9.59 -48.26 -37.06
C ALA A 239 9.64 -48.53 -35.55
N VAL A 240 9.12 -47.59 -34.75
CA VAL A 240 8.72 -47.83 -33.37
C VAL A 240 7.22 -47.54 -33.28
N GLU A 241 6.48 -48.58 -32.90
CA GLU A 241 5.04 -48.59 -32.65
C GLU A 241 4.70 -47.76 -31.41
N THR A 242 3.63 -46.95 -31.50
CA THR A 242 2.96 -46.35 -30.34
C THR A 242 1.59 -47.01 -30.14
N PRO A 243 1.09 -47.09 -28.88
CA PRO A 243 -0.06 -47.92 -28.54
C PRO A 243 -1.37 -47.28 -29.01
N ALA A 244 -2.29 -48.12 -29.50
CA ALA A 244 -3.66 -47.73 -29.78
C ALA A 244 -4.40 -47.37 -28.49
N LEU A 245 -4.93 -46.15 -28.42
CA LEU A 245 -6.00 -45.79 -27.50
C LEU A 245 -7.31 -45.89 -28.28
N GLU A 246 -8.19 -46.80 -27.87
CA GLU A 246 -9.59 -46.86 -28.31
C GLU A 246 -10.28 -45.51 -28.04
N PHE A 247 -10.80 -44.87 -29.10
CA PHE A 247 -11.72 -43.75 -29.00
C PHE A 247 -13.16 -44.25 -29.08
N GLU A 248 -13.96 -43.89 -28.08
CA GLU A 248 -15.41 -44.05 -28.07
C GLU A 248 -16.05 -42.99 -29.00
N PRO A 249 -16.99 -43.34 -29.89
CA PRO A 249 -17.44 -42.41 -30.93
C PRO A 249 -18.39 -41.34 -30.36
N PRO A 250 -18.18 -40.04 -30.63
CA PRO A 250 -19.14 -39.00 -30.28
C PRO A 250 -20.38 -39.07 -31.19
N SER A 251 -21.52 -38.72 -30.62
CA SER A 251 -22.83 -38.76 -31.27
C SER A 251 -22.90 -37.86 -32.50
N ALA A 252 -23.60 -38.36 -33.52
CA ALA A 252 -23.81 -37.71 -34.81
C ALA A 252 -24.70 -36.45 -34.71
N THR A 253 -24.12 -35.31 -34.34
CA THR A 253 -24.48 -33.96 -34.81
C THR A 253 -23.30 -33.03 -34.56
N ASP A 254 -22.22 -33.18 -35.34
CA ASP A 254 -21.18 -32.15 -35.43
C ASP A 254 -20.52 -32.20 -36.82
N HIS A 255 -20.36 -31.04 -37.43
CA HIS A 255 -19.73 -30.89 -38.74
C HIS A 255 -18.21 -31.07 -38.57
N ILE A 256 -17.64 -32.12 -39.18
CA ILE A 256 -16.19 -32.35 -39.14
C ILE A 256 -15.49 -31.24 -39.92
N SER A 257 -14.63 -30.47 -39.25
CA SER A 257 -13.63 -29.61 -39.90
C SER A 257 -12.25 -30.26 -39.77
N ILE A 258 -11.51 -30.32 -40.89
CA ILE A 258 -10.13 -30.77 -40.91
C ILE A 258 -9.28 -29.50 -41.06
N GLN A 259 -8.58 -29.14 -39.99
CA GLN A 259 -7.65 -28.00 -39.98
C GLN A 259 -6.20 -28.50 -39.97
N THR A 260 -5.35 -27.89 -40.78
CA THR A 260 -3.90 -28.07 -40.71
C THR A 260 -3.31 -27.22 -39.59
N SER A 261 -2.09 -27.52 -39.14
CA SER A 261 -1.39 -26.70 -38.13
C SER A 261 -1.24 -25.23 -38.55
N VAL A 262 -1.17 -24.96 -39.85
CA VAL A 262 -1.08 -23.60 -40.41
C VAL A 262 -2.43 -22.87 -40.32
N ASP A 263 -3.56 -23.58 -40.50
CA ASP A 263 -4.90 -22.97 -40.38
C ASP A 263 -5.23 -22.64 -38.92
N ARG A 264 -4.74 -23.45 -37.97
CA ARG A 264 -4.89 -23.20 -36.52
C ARG A 264 -4.18 -21.92 -36.07
N ASP A 265 -3.00 -21.65 -36.62
CA ASP A 265 -2.22 -20.45 -36.25
C ASP A 265 -2.73 -19.20 -36.99
N ALA A 266 -3.27 -19.35 -38.21
CA ALA A 266 -3.89 -18.26 -38.94
C ALA A 266 -5.21 -17.78 -38.28
N ASP A 267 -6.05 -18.69 -37.77
CA ASP A 267 -7.29 -18.34 -37.06
C ASP A 267 -7.03 -17.66 -35.70
N ARG A 268 -5.88 -17.95 -35.06
CA ARG A 268 -5.42 -17.22 -33.87
C ARG A 268 -4.95 -15.80 -34.19
N SER A 269 -4.43 -15.56 -35.39
CA SER A 269 -4.05 -14.21 -35.85
C SER A 269 -5.25 -13.38 -36.34
N THR A 270 -6.29 -14.00 -36.91
CA THR A 270 -7.47 -13.28 -37.44
C THR A 270 -8.59 -13.04 -36.42
N SER A 271 -8.61 -13.76 -35.30
CA SER A 271 -9.55 -13.50 -34.19
C SER A 271 -9.25 -12.21 -33.41
N ILE A 272 -8.15 -11.51 -33.71
CA ILE A 272 -7.77 -10.21 -33.14
C ILE A 272 -8.32 -9.02 -33.98
N SER A 273 -8.85 -9.26 -35.19
CA SER A 273 -9.03 -8.17 -36.17
C SER A 273 -10.46 -7.68 -36.43
N ASN A 274 -11.47 -8.03 -35.61
CA ASN A 274 -12.83 -7.49 -35.78
C ASN A 274 -13.46 -6.98 -34.46
N ALA A 275 -12.69 -6.23 -33.67
CA ALA A 275 -13.20 -5.26 -32.71
C ALA A 275 -13.13 -3.85 -33.35
N PRO A 276 -14.01 -2.89 -33.00
CA PRO A 276 -13.98 -1.55 -33.58
C PRO A 276 -12.57 -0.94 -33.41
N ASP A 277 -12.07 -0.40 -34.52
CA ASP A 277 -10.69 0.01 -34.78
C ASP A 277 -10.14 0.99 -33.72
N ASN A 278 -9.51 0.42 -32.69
CA ASN A 278 -8.51 1.05 -31.84
C ASN A 278 -7.32 0.09 -31.78
N SER A 279 -6.69 -0.16 -32.92
CA SER A 279 -5.38 -0.83 -32.95
C SER A 279 -4.35 0.12 -32.33
N SER A 280 -4.14 0.01 -31.02
CA SER A 280 -3.07 0.74 -30.33
C SER A 280 -1.73 0.24 -30.87
N VAL A 281 -1.11 1.02 -31.77
CA VAL A 281 0.25 0.78 -32.23
C VAL A 281 1.18 0.82 -31.02
N CYS A 282 1.97 -0.24 -30.82
CA CYS A 282 2.94 -0.30 -29.75
C CYS A 282 3.99 0.80 -29.91
N LEU A 283 4.37 1.43 -28.79
CA LEU A 283 5.43 2.43 -28.79
C LEU A 283 6.77 1.81 -29.21
N PRO A 284 7.70 2.61 -29.78
CA PRO A 284 8.99 2.11 -30.21
C PRO A 284 9.86 1.67 -29.02
N ALA A 285 10.36 0.43 -29.06
CA ALA A 285 11.17 -0.17 -28.00
C ALA A 285 12.43 0.64 -27.62
N GLN A 286 13.05 1.31 -28.60
CA GLN A 286 14.29 2.07 -28.43
C GLN A 286 14.16 3.19 -27.39
N SER A 287 12.99 3.82 -27.27
CA SER A 287 12.74 4.87 -26.28
C SER A 287 12.73 4.37 -24.83
N PHE A 288 12.59 3.05 -24.62
CA PHE A 288 12.36 2.43 -23.31
C PHE A 288 13.50 1.46 -22.89
N THR A 289 14.55 1.32 -23.71
CA THR A 289 15.66 0.40 -23.48
C THR A 289 16.70 1.03 -22.53
N ILE A 290 16.38 1.08 -21.23
CA ILE A 290 17.22 1.75 -20.21
C ILE A 290 18.59 1.08 -20.01
N ALA A 291 18.71 -0.21 -20.33
CA ALA A 291 19.96 -0.96 -20.13
C ALA A 291 21.14 -0.34 -20.90
N ASP A 292 20.85 0.30 -22.04
CA ASP A 292 21.86 0.90 -22.92
C ASP A 292 22.30 2.31 -22.47
N TRP A 293 21.61 2.92 -21.50
CA TRP A 293 21.84 4.31 -21.09
C TRP A 293 23.00 4.49 -20.09
N GLY A 294 23.55 3.38 -19.59
CA GLY A 294 24.68 3.38 -18.66
C GLY A 294 26.03 3.72 -19.29
N GLY A 295 26.11 3.68 -20.63
CA GLY A 295 27.34 3.84 -21.39
C GLY A 295 28.32 2.68 -21.22
N ASN A 296 29.24 2.55 -22.18
CA ASN A 296 30.36 1.61 -22.11
C ASN A 296 31.38 2.12 -21.09
N ASP A 297 32.20 1.26 -20.47
CA ASP A 297 33.20 1.72 -19.46
C ASP A 297 34.19 2.78 -20.00
N GLN A 298 34.34 2.91 -21.33
CA GLN A 298 35.15 3.96 -21.98
C GLN A 298 34.37 5.23 -22.36
N GLU A 299 33.04 5.20 -22.32
CA GLU A 299 32.12 6.28 -22.72
C GLU A 299 31.25 6.78 -21.56
N LYS A 300 31.54 6.34 -20.32
CA LYS A 300 30.96 6.90 -19.10
C LYS A 300 31.36 8.37 -18.96
N LEU A 301 30.57 9.24 -19.57
CA LEU A 301 30.61 10.67 -19.33
C LEU A 301 30.16 10.87 -17.87
N ASP A 302 31.04 11.43 -17.06
CA ASP A 302 30.66 11.83 -15.71
C ASP A 302 29.74 13.07 -15.75
N PHE A 303 29.13 13.39 -14.62
CA PHE A 303 28.29 14.58 -14.50
C PHE A 303 29.00 15.87 -14.89
N ALA A 304 30.30 15.96 -14.68
CA ALA A 304 31.07 17.13 -15.07
C ALA A 304 31.11 17.27 -16.60
N THR A 305 31.33 16.16 -17.30
CA THR A 305 31.41 16.14 -18.76
C THR A 305 30.06 16.41 -19.42
N TYR A 306 28.96 15.89 -18.87
CA TYR A 306 27.62 16.25 -19.34
C TYR A 306 27.34 17.74 -19.16
N ARG A 307 27.70 18.32 -18.00
CA ARG A 307 27.45 19.73 -17.71
C ARG A 307 28.28 20.68 -18.56
N ASP A 308 29.51 20.31 -18.88
CA ASP A 308 30.40 21.08 -19.76
C ASP A 308 29.87 21.12 -21.21
N LYS A 309 29.31 20.01 -21.69
CA LYS A 309 28.79 19.88 -23.05
C LYS A 309 27.30 20.22 -23.20
N LEU A 310 26.60 20.49 -22.09
CA LEU A 310 25.15 20.68 -22.09
C LEU A 310 24.72 21.91 -22.89
N THR A 311 25.58 22.93 -22.89
CA THR A 311 25.36 24.19 -23.61
C THR A 311 26.27 24.28 -24.82
N THR A 312 25.67 24.62 -25.96
CA THR A 312 26.37 25.00 -27.19
C THR A 312 27.10 26.34 -27.01
N GLU A 313 27.98 26.67 -27.96
CA GLU A 313 28.70 27.96 -28.06
C GLU A 313 27.79 29.20 -28.10
N LEU A 314 26.49 29.01 -28.37
CA LEU A 314 25.48 30.07 -28.40
C LEU A 314 24.68 30.17 -27.08
N ASP A 315 25.16 29.53 -26.01
CA ASP A 315 24.51 29.48 -24.69
C ASP A 315 23.07 28.89 -24.76
N ARG A 316 22.88 27.94 -25.69
CA ARG A 316 21.65 27.16 -25.87
C ARG A 316 21.90 25.71 -25.55
N LEU A 317 20.92 25.04 -24.97
CA LEU A 317 21.01 23.60 -24.72
C LEU A 317 21.12 22.83 -26.02
N ASP A 318 22.06 21.89 -26.06
CA ASP A 318 22.14 20.88 -27.12
C ASP A 318 21.11 19.78 -26.83
N PRO A 319 20.10 19.55 -27.70
CA PRO A 319 19.05 18.57 -27.44
C PRO A 319 19.57 17.13 -27.29
N ASP A 320 20.61 16.72 -28.01
CA ASP A 320 21.12 15.35 -27.99
C ASP A 320 21.93 15.08 -26.71
N ILE A 321 22.74 16.07 -26.29
CA ILE A 321 23.45 16.01 -25.00
C ILE A 321 22.47 16.11 -23.84
N PHE A 322 21.44 16.97 -23.94
CA PHE A 322 20.40 17.09 -22.92
C PHE A 322 19.61 15.79 -22.76
N ARG A 323 19.20 15.15 -23.87
CA ARG A 323 18.59 13.81 -23.86
C ARG A 323 19.47 12.80 -23.14
N SER A 324 20.73 12.71 -23.54
CA SER A 324 21.68 11.75 -22.97
C SER A 324 21.91 12.00 -21.48
N PHE A 325 21.94 13.27 -21.05
CA PHE A 325 22.03 13.66 -19.65
C PHE A 325 20.80 13.22 -18.84
N ILE A 326 19.59 13.42 -19.38
CA ILE A 326 18.35 12.96 -18.73
C ILE A 326 18.30 11.43 -18.65
N GLN A 327 18.61 10.73 -19.74
CA GLN A 327 18.67 9.27 -19.77
C GLN A 327 19.67 8.73 -18.74
N HIS A 328 20.83 9.36 -18.62
CA HIS A 328 21.83 8.99 -17.62
C HIS A 328 21.35 9.22 -16.18
N GLN A 329 20.66 10.32 -15.91
CA GLN A 329 20.04 10.59 -14.59
C GLN A 329 19.02 9.52 -14.23
N ILE A 330 18.13 9.14 -15.17
CA ILE A 330 17.14 8.08 -14.95
C ILE A 330 17.83 6.73 -14.73
N TYR A 331 18.86 6.42 -15.52
CA TYR A 331 19.67 5.21 -15.36
C TYR A 331 20.32 5.11 -13.97
N LEU A 332 20.77 6.25 -13.41
CA LEU A 332 21.35 6.36 -12.07
C LEU A 332 20.31 6.47 -10.95
N THR A 333 19.04 6.27 -11.27
CA THR A 333 17.91 6.34 -10.33
C THR A 333 17.66 7.73 -9.73
N LEU A 334 18.05 8.79 -10.44
CA LEU A 334 17.86 10.20 -10.06
C LEU A 334 16.64 10.80 -10.78
N GLY A 335 15.47 10.19 -10.51
CA GLY A 335 14.21 10.51 -11.19
C GLY A 335 13.71 11.93 -10.89
N ALA A 336 13.70 12.34 -9.62
CA ALA A 336 13.27 13.69 -9.22
C ALA A 336 14.14 14.80 -9.84
N GLU A 337 15.44 14.57 -9.99
CA GLU A 337 16.37 15.48 -10.65
C GLU A 337 16.07 15.54 -12.15
N ALA A 338 15.93 14.39 -12.81
CA ALA A 338 15.56 14.32 -14.23
C ALA A 338 14.25 15.08 -14.50
N GLN A 339 13.23 14.86 -13.67
CA GLN A 339 11.97 15.60 -13.75
C GLN A 339 12.14 17.11 -13.58
N SER A 340 12.99 17.54 -12.66
CA SER A 340 13.27 18.96 -12.42
C SER A 340 13.88 19.64 -13.66
N TYR A 341 14.78 18.94 -14.36
CA TYR A 341 15.37 19.43 -15.62
C TYR A 341 14.36 19.43 -16.77
N LEU A 342 13.62 18.34 -16.98
CA LEU A 342 12.58 18.25 -18.01
C LEU A 342 11.50 19.34 -17.82
N LYS A 343 11.09 19.60 -16.58
CA LYS A 343 10.13 20.67 -16.26
C LYS A 343 10.67 22.07 -16.52
N ARG A 344 11.95 22.31 -16.25
CA ARG A 344 12.60 23.62 -16.47
C ARG A 344 12.78 23.92 -17.96
N TYR A 345 13.08 22.90 -18.75
CA TYR A 345 13.45 23.02 -20.16
C TYR A 345 12.45 22.31 -21.08
N ARG A 346 11.15 22.54 -20.84
CA ARG A 346 10.06 21.94 -21.62
C ARG A 346 10.11 22.34 -23.10
N GLY A 347 9.84 21.37 -23.97
CA GLY A 347 9.73 21.56 -25.41
C GLY A 347 11.06 21.57 -26.14
N ILE A 348 12.16 21.17 -25.47
CA ILE A 348 13.47 20.99 -26.12
C ILE A 348 13.56 19.60 -26.75
N LEU A 349 13.05 18.56 -26.09
CA LEU A 349 13.02 17.21 -26.64
C LEU A 349 11.65 16.92 -27.24
N THR A 350 11.63 16.07 -28.27
CA THR A 350 10.41 15.64 -28.97
C THR A 350 9.62 14.57 -28.21
N ASP A 351 10.24 13.90 -27.25
CA ASP A 351 9.73 12.79 -26.44
C ASP A 351 9.84 13.09 -24.93
N ASP A 352 9.68 14.38 -24.57
CA ASP A 352 9.66 14.85 -23.18
C ASP A 352 8.73 13.99 -22.31
N ASP A 353 7.59 13.55 -22.85
CA ASP A 353 6.56 12.77 -22.14
C ASP A 353 7.04 11.38 -21.72
N ASP A 354 7.80 10.67 -22.57
CA ASP A 354 8.25 9.30 -22.31
C ASP A 354 9.39 9.31 -21.27
N LEU A 355 10.34 10.25 -21.39
CA LEU A 355 11.39 10.45 -20.40
C LEU A 355 10.84 10.95 -19.05
N GLN A 356 9.82 11.81 -19.06
CA GLN A 356 9.16 12.25 -17.85
C GLN A 356 8.46 11.09 -17.13
N LEU A 357 7.79 10.22 -17.88
CA LEU A 357 7.14 9.02 -17.36
C LEU A 357 8.15 8.06 -16.72
N MET A 358 9.27 7.77 -17.41
CA MET A 358 10.30 6.89 -16.87
C MET A 358 10.98 7.48 -15.63
N ALA A 359 11.23 8.79 -15.61
CA ALA A 359 11.77 9.49 -14.44
C ALA A 359 10.80 9.43 -13.23
N GLU A 360 9.50 9.54 -13.46
CA GLU A 360 8.48 9.43 -12.40
C GLU A 360 8.41 8.01 -11.81
N ILE A 361 8.49 6.99 -12.67
CA ILE A 361 8.43 5.58 -12.27
C ILE A 361 9.61 5.21 -11.40
N VAL A 362 10.81 5.63 -11.78
CA VAL A 362 12.03 5.31 -11.04
C VAL A 362 12.02 5.94 -9.64
N ASP A 363 11.40 7.11 -9.49
CA ASP A 363 11.32 7.82 -8.21
C ASP A 363 10.15 7.33 -7.33
N THR A 364 8.97 7.14 -7.92
CA THR A 364 7.72 6.93 -7.18
C THR A 364 7.10 5.54 -7.36
N GLY A 365 7.60 4.75 -8.31
CA GLY A 365 7.03 3.46 -8.67
C GLY A 365 5.71 3.53 -9.45
N SER A 366 5.32 4.69 -9.95
CA SER A 366 4.18 4.89 -10.86
C SER A 366 4.35 6.16 -11.68
N ALA A 367 3.46 6.44 -12.64
CA ALA A 367 3.48 7.71 -13.36
C ALA A 367 2.09 8.28 -13.58
N ALA A 368 1.96 9.61 -13.58
CA ALA A 368 0.70 10.29 -13.93
C ALA A 368 0.22 9.94 -15.35
N GLY A 369 1.14 9.65 -16.27
CA GLY A 369 0.87 9.22 -17.64
C GLY A 369 0.39 7.77 -17.79
N HIS A 370 0.06 7.06 -16.71
CA HIS A 370 -0.29 5.63 -16.73
C HIS A 370 -1.46 5.28 -17.66
N ALA A 371 -2.40 6.19 -17.88
CA ALA A 371 -3.54 5.96 -18.78
C ALA A 371 -3.11 5.72 -20.24
N ARG A 372 -2.09 6.45 -20.74
CA ARG A 372 -1.51 6.22 -22.08
C ARG A 372 -0.83 4.86 -22.16
N MET A 373 -0.14 4.48 -21.07
CA MET A 373 0.58 3.21 -20.95
C MET A 373 -0.31 1.99 -20.79
N ALA A 374 -1.58 2.14 -20.38
CA ALA A 374 -2.50 1.01 -20.20
C ALA A 374 -2.71 0.22 -21.51
N THR A 375 -2.70 0.91 -22.66
CA THR A 375 -2.79 0.28 -24.00
C THR A 375 -1.54 -0.49 -24.41
N GLN A 376 -0.44 -0.36 -23.66
CA GLN A 376 0.85 -0.95 -23.99
C GLN A 376 1.14 -2.22 -23.16
N LEU A 377 0.23 -2.63 -22.28
CA LEU A 377 0.40 -3.80 -21.39
C LEU A 377 0.52 -5.14 -22.17
N THR A 378 -0.05 -5.22 -23.36
CA THR A 378 -0.03 -6.40 -24.23
C THR A 378 1.09 -6.40 -25.27
N CYS A 379 1.83 -5.29 -25.38
CA CYS A 379 2.92 -5.16 -26.35
C CYS A 379 4.11 -6.07 -26.02
N ASP A 380 4.99 -6.27 -26.99
CA ASP A 380 6.28 -6.92 -26.79
C ASP A 380 7.37 -5.90 -26.41
N GLY A 381 8.50 -6.40 -25.91
CA GLY A 381 9.70 -5.61 -25.65
C GLY A 381 9.58 -4.70 -24.41
N PRO A 382 10.53 -3.75 -24.23
CA PRO A 382 10.70 -2.98 -22.99
C PRO A 382 9.47 -2.12 -22.64
N VAL A 383 8.66 -1.74 -23.64
CA VAL A 383 7.45 -0.95 -23.41
C VAL A 383 6.47 -1.69 -22.49
N ALA A 384 6.37 -3.01 -22.57
CA ALA A 384 5.50 -3.81 -21.71
C ALA A 384 5.89 -3.69 -20.23
N LEU A 385 7.18 -3.73 -19.93
CA LEU A 385 7.71 -3.55 -18.58
C LEU A 385 7.38 -2.17 -18.03
N TRP A 386 7.67 -1.11 -18.79
CA TRP A 386 7.38 0.26 -18.35
C TRP A 386 5.88 0.55 -18.28
N ALA A 387 5.08 -0.11 -19.12
CA ALA A 387 3.63 -0.04 -19.05
C ALA A 387 3.12 -0.58 -17.71
N VAL A 388 3.61 -1.76 -17.29
CA VAL A 388 3.31 -2.35 -15.98
C VAL A 388 3.75 -1.43 -14.84
N LEU A 389 5.00 -0.97 -14.87
CA LEU A 389 5.56 -0.13 -13.80
C LEU A 389 4.84 1.21 -13.66
N SER A 390 4.36 1.79 -14.77
CA SER A 390 3.63 3.06 -14.75
C SER A 390 2.30 2.99 -14.00
N GLN A 391 1.65 1.83 -13.96
CA GLN A 391 0.29 1.72 -13.40
C GLN A 391 0.31 1.88 -11.89
N PRO A 392 -0.50 2.78 -11.28
CA PRO A 392 -0.62 2.82 -9.83
C PRO A 392 -1.18 1.49 -9.27
N ARG A 393 -2.10 0.86 -10.01
CA ARG A 393 -2.59 -0.51 -9.80
C ARG A 393 -2.80 -1.18 -11.15
N LEU A 394 -2.39 -2.45 -11.27
CA LEU A 394 -2.64 -3.20 -12.49
C LEU A 394 -4.13 -3.52 -12.62
N PRO A 395 -4.70 -3.43 -13.83
CA PRO A 395 -6.04 -3.92 -14.10
C PRO A 395 -6.11 -5.44 -13.94
N ARG A 396 -7.18 -5.95 -13.31
CA ARG A 396 -7.39 -7.40 -13.13
C ARG A 396 -7.91 -8.10 -14.39
N ASP A 397 -8.64 -7.36 -15.24
CA ASP A 397 -9.39 -7.93 -16.36
C ASP A 397 -8.72 -7.71 -17.73
N LEU A 398 -7.53 -7.10 -17.75
CA LEU A 398 -6.79 -6.81 -18.98
C LEU A 398 -5.60 -7.79 -19.12
N PRO A 399 -5.40 -8.37 -20.30
CA PRO A 399 -4.24 -9.23 -20.54
C PRO A 399 -2.94 -8.42 -20.44
N ILE A 400 -1.93 -9.00 -19.80
CA ILE A 400 -0.58 -8.45 -19.67
C ILE A 400 0.39 -9.43 -20.32
N ASN A 401 1.32 -8.94 -21.14
CA ASN A 401 2.38 -9.76 -21.72
C ASN A 401 3.48 -10.02 -20.67
N THR A 402 3.22 -10.94 -19.74
CA THR A 402 4.13 -11.26 -18.63
C THR A 402 5.46 -11.83 -19.12
N ALA A 403 5.47 -12.55 -20.24
CA ALA A 403 6.69 -13.06 -20.87
C ALA A 403 7.63 -11.92 -21.30
N ALA A 404 7.10 -10.88 -21.96
CA ALA A 404 7.87 -9.68 -22.30
C ALA A 404 8.37 -8.97 -21.04
N VAL A 405 7.52 -8.78 -20.03
CA VAL A 405 7.89 -8.13 -18.76
C VAL A 405 9.05 -8.85 -18.07
N ILE A 406 8.97 -10.18 -17.94
CA ILE A 406 10.03 -10.99 -17.31
C ILE A 406 11.33 -10.93 -18.11
N SER A 407 11.25 -11.07 -19.44
CA SER A 407 12.41 -11.02 -20.33
C SER A 407 13.13 -9.68 -20.20
N GLU A 408 12.40 -8.57 -20.29
CA GLU A 408 12.95 -7.22 -20.22
C GLU A 408 13.44 -6.86 -18.83
N PHE A 409 12.78 -7.36 -17.78
CA PHE A 409 13.26 -7.19 -16.41
C PHE A 409 14.59 -7.92 -16.19
N SER A 410 14.80 -9.07 -16.84
CA SER A 410 16.01 -9.89 -16.69
C SER A 410 17.28 -9.24 -17.25
N ILE A 411 17.15 -8.38 -18.26
CA ILE A 411 18.27 -7.68 -18.88
C ILE A 411 18.65 -6.38 -18.13
N LEU A 412 17.86 -5.96 -17.14
CA LEU A 412 18.14 -4.76 -16.38
C LEU A 412 19.46 -4.88 -15.57
N PRO A 413 20.25 -3.79 -15.51
CA PRO A 413 21.35 -3.64 -14.57
C PRO A 413 20.94 -3.96 -13.13
N ARG A 414 21.91 -4.45 -12.33
CA ARG A 414 21.69 -4.88 -10.93
C ARG A 414 20.97 -3.82 -10.10
N HIS A 415 21.44 -2.57 -10.13
CA HIS A 415 20.87 -1.50 -9.31
C HIS A 415 19.41 -1.19 -9.68
N LEU A 416 19.06 -1.26 -10.98
CA LEU A 416 17.68 -1.09 -11.43
C LEU A 416 16.79 -2.27 -11.04
N ARG A 417 17.30 -3.51 -11.08
CA ARG A 417 16.55 -4.68 -10.57
C ARG A 417 16.27 -4.56 -9.09
N THR A 418 17.25 -4.12 -8.29
CA THR A 418 17.09 -3.93 -6.84
C THR A 418 16.05 -2.84 -6.50
N LEU A 419 15.96 -1.78 -7.31
CA LEU A 419 14.98 -0.72 -7.11
C LEU A 419 13.59 -1.10 -7.63
N LEU A 420 13.49 -1.56 -8.87
CA LEU A 420 12.22 -1.76 -9.57
C LEU A 420 11.58 -3.12 -9.26
N GLY A 421 12.36 -4.11 -8.83
CA GLY A 421 11.89 -5.45 -8.52
C GLY A 421 10.77 -5.48 -7.48
N PRO A 422 10.98 -4.91 -6.27
CA PRO A 422 9.94 -4.83 -5.25
C PRO A 422 8.68 -4.12 -5.75
N MET A 423 8.83 -3.06 -6.56
CA MET A 423 7.70 -2.33 -7.13
C MET A 423 6.88 -3.18 -8.11
N ALA A 424 7.55 -3.91 -9.00
CA ALA A 424 6.91 -4.79 -9.97
C ALA A 424 6.23 -5.98 -9.29
N MET A 425 6.90 -6.63 -8.33
CA MET A 425 6.35 -7.73 -7.53
C MET A 425 5.04 -7.31 -6.87
N ARG A 426 5.01 -6.18 -6.16
CA ARG A 426 3.80 -5.70 -5.47
C ARG A 426 2.62 -5.47 -6.41
N LYS A 427 2.87 -5.02 -7.64
CA LYS A 427 1.82 -4.81 -8.64
C LYS A 427 1.19 -6.13 -9.09
N PHE A 428 2.00 -7.15 -9.35
CA PHE A 428 1.51 -8.47 -9.75
C PHE A 428 0.83 -9.20 -8.58
N LEU A 429 1.38 -9.12 -7.37
CA LEU A 429 0.73 -9.64 -6.15
C LEU A 429 -0.66 -9.03 -5.94
N ALA A 430 -0.83 -7.72 -6.18
CA ALA A 430 -2.12 -7.04 -6.00
C ALA A 430 -3.25 -7.52 -6.94
N ILE A 431 -2.91 -8.15 -8.06
CA ILE A 431 -3.87 -8.77 -8.99
C ILE A 431 -3.94 -10.30 -8.84
N GLY A 432 -3.18 -10.88 -7.90
CA GLY A 432 -3.13 -12.32 -7.63
C GLY A 432 -2.19 -13.10 -8.56
N ASP A 433 -1.39 -12.44 -9.39
CA ASP A 433 -0.38 -13.10 -10.24
C ASP A 433 0.90 -13.37 -9.42
N THR A 434 0.83 -14.44 -8.64
CA THR A 434 1.93 -14.89 -7.78
C THR A 434 3.08 -15.47 -8.59
N ASP A 435 2.81 -16.16 -9.70
CA ASP A 435 3.83 -16.79 -10.55
C ASP A 435 4.78 -15.76 -11.15
N THR A 436 4.25 -14.68 -11.73
CA THR A 436 5.09 -13.59 -12.27
C THR A 436 5.88 -12.91 -11.16
N SER A 437 5.27 -12.73 -9.98
CA SER A 437 5.94 -12.15 -8.80
C SER A 437 7.12 -13.01 -8.31
N ILE A 438 6.98 -14.34 -8.31
CA ILE A 438 8.05 -15.29 -7.95
C ILE A 438 9.21 -15.17 -8.94
N GLU A 439 8.93 -15.10 -10.24
CA GLU A 439 9.98 -15.02 -11.26
C GLU A 439 10.73 -13.68 -11.19
N ILE A 440 10.01 -12.57 -11.00
CA ILE A 440 10.62 -11.25 -10.76
C ILE A 440 11.48 -11.29 -9.50
N ASN A 441 10.99 -11.86 -8.39
CA ASN A 441 11.76 -12.00 -7.16
C ASN A 441 13.06 -12.79 -7.39
N ARG A 442 12.98 -13.92 -8.10
CA ARG A 442 14.14 -14.76 -8.44
C ARG A 442 15.16 -14.00 -9.29
N ILE A 443 14.72 -13.10 -10.17
CA ILE A 443 15.60 -12.24 -10.96
C ILE A 443 16.21 -11.14 -10.09
N THR A 444 15.43 -10.53 -9.20
CA THR A 444 15.87 -9.48 -8.26
C THR A 444 16.96 -10.00 -7.33
N GLN A 445 16.75 -11.16 -6.71
CA GLN A 445 17.70 -11.75 -5.76
C GLN A 445 19.07 -12.13 -6.37
N ARG A 446 19.16 -12.27 -7.70
CA ARG A 446 20.44 -12.62 -8.36
C ARG A 446 21.47 -11.52 -8.19
N GLY A 447 22.44 -11.82 -7.33
CA GLY A 447 23.60 -10.98 -7.09
C GLY A 447 23.36 -9.91 -6.04
N ILE A 448 22.27 -9.93 -5.25
CA ILE A 448 22.11 -9.04 -4.10
C ILE A 448 22.95 -9.58 -2.93
N GLU A 449 23.89 -8.78 -2.42
CA GLU A 449 24.72 -9.15 -1.25
C GLU A 449 24.10 -8.66 0.07
N THR A 450 23.30 -7.60 0.00
CA THR A 450 22.56 -7.00 1.12
C THR A 450 21.15 -6.68 0.67
N SER A 451 20.15 -7.30 1.31
CA SER A 451 18.73 -7.00 1.06
C SER A 451 18.42 -5.57 1.53
N ASN A 452 17.70 -4.79 0.73
CA ASN A 452 17.11 -3.53 1.18
C ASN A 452 15.73 -3.80 1.79
N THR A 453 15.24 -2.90 2.64
CA THR A 453 13.95 -3.12 3.32
C THR A 453 12.78 -3.24 2.35
N ASP A 454 12.80 -2.52 1.23
CA ASP A 454 11.76 -2.61 0.21
C ASP A 454 11.64 -4.01 -0.39
N ASN A 455 12.78 -4.66 -0.65
CA ASN A 455 12.82 -6.04 -1.10
C ASN A 455 12.35 -6.98 0.01
N THR A 456 12.79 -6.79 1.25
CA THR A 456 12.31 -7.60 2.38
C THR A 456 10.79 -7.48 2.57
N LEU A 457 10.21 -6.28 2.37
CA LEU A 457 8.76 -6.06 2.45
C LEU A 457 8.01 -6.78 1.31
N ALA A 458 8.53 -6.69 0.08
CA ALA A 458 7.94 -7.38 -1.07
C ALA A 458 8.05 -8.91 -0.94
N GLU A 459 9.16 -9.42 -0.40
CA GLU A 459 9.35 -10.84 -0.07
C GLU A 459 8.39 -11.30 1.04
N ALA A 460 8.16 -10.47 2.06
CA ALA A 460 7.17 -10.75 3.08
C ALA A 460 5.74 -10.83 2.49
N GLN A 461 5.36 -9.90 1.61
CA GLN A 461 4.07 -9.95 0.91
C GLN A 461 3.94 -11.18 0.02
N LEU A 462 5.00 -11.55 -0.72
CA LEU A 462 5.02 -12.80 -1.49
C LEU A 462 4.85 -14.02 -0.58
N SER A 463 5.47 -14.01 0.61
CA SER A 463 5.32 -15.06 1.61
C SER A 463 3.88 -15.16 2.14
N LEU A 464 3.19 -14.03 2.33
CA LEU A 464 1.77 -14.00 2.70
C LEU A 464 0.90 -14.65 1.62
N GLU A 465 1.07 -14.26 0.36
CA GLU A 465 0.28 -14.77 -0.77
C GLU A 465 0.55 -16.24 -1.06
N THR A 466 1.76 -16.73 -0.78
CA THR A 466 2.13 -18.15 -0.94
C THR A 466 1.83 -19.00 0.30
N GLY A 467 1.21 -18.42 1.34
CA GLY A 467 0.83 -19.12 2.57
C GLY A 467 1.98 -19.40 3.55
N GLN A 468 3.18 -18.86 3.30
CA GLN A 468 4.37 -18.95 4.14
C GLN A 468 4.29 -17.95 5.31
N ASN A 469 3.23 -18.06 6.11
CA ASN A 469 2.86 -17.09 7.14
C ASN A 469 3.93 -16.88 8.24
N SER A 470 4.70 -17.91 8.60
CA SER A 470 5.74 -17.76 9.62
C SER A 470 6.91 -16.92 9.11
N GLU A 471 7.39 -17.22 7.90
CA GLU A 471 8.46 -16.47 7.26
C GLU A 471 8.04 -15.03 7.00
N ALA A 472 6.79 -14.81 6.56
CA ALA A 472 6.24 -13.47 6.43
C ALA A 472 6.31 -12.69 7.75
N ARG A 473 5.91 -13.29 8.87
CA ARG A 473 5.94 -12.64 10.19
C ARG A 473 7.36 -12.31 10.65
N ASP A 474 8.31 -13.21 10.44
CA ASP A 474 9.71 -12.99 10.82
C ASP A 474 10.29 -11.78 10.06
N ARG A 475 10.07 -11.73 8.73
CA ARG A 475 10.51 -10.61 7.87
C ARG A 475 9.81 -9.30 8.23
N LEU A 476 8.50 -9.31 8.48
CA LEU A 476 7.75 -8.11 8.87
C LEU A 476 8.20 -7.59 10.23
N THR A 477 8.53 -8.49 11.17
CA THR A 477 9.03 -8.10 12.49
C THR A 477 10.39 -7.42 12.36
N GLU A 478 11.30 -7.95 11.54
CA GLU A 478 12.58 -7.31 11.25
C GLU A 478 12.39 -5.88 10.72
N ILE A 479 11.54 -5.69 9.70
CA ILE A 479 11.26 -4.37 9.12
C ILE A 479 10.75 -3.38 10.17
N VAL A 480 9.78 -3.83 10.97
CA VAL A 480 9.15 -3.02 12.02
C VAL A 480 10.15 -2.60 13.12
N GLU A 481 11.20 -3.39 13.35
CA GLU A 481 12.24 -3.08 14.34
C GLU A 481 13.40 -2.23 13.78
N THR A 482 13.66 -2.28 12.47
CA THR A 482 14.86 -1.66 11.87
C THR A 482 14.61 -0.45 10.96
N ASP A 483 13.41 -0.28 10.39
CA ASP A 483 13.16 0.72 9.34
C ASP A 483 11.93 1.61 9.60
N ASP A 484 12.18 2.89 9.83
CA ASP A 484 11.15 3.91 10.05
C ASP A 484 10.25 4.16 8.82
N GLN A 485 10.75 3.98 7.59
CA GLN A 485 9.99 4.29 6.36
C GLN A 485 8.92 3.24 6.07
N ASN A 486 9.29 1.96 6.20
CA ASN A 486 8.43 0.82 5.88
C ASN A 486 7.69 0.25 7.11
N ALA A 487 8.01 0.68 8.33
CA ALA A 487 7.38 0.19 9.57
C ALA A 487 5.85 0.26 9.54
N VAL A 488 5.26 1.32 8.98
CA VAL A 488 3.80 1.49 8.91
C VAL A 488 3.15 0.40 8.05
N ASP A 489 3.70 0.12 6.86
CA ASP A 489 3.14 -0.92 5.99
C ASP A 489 3.39 -2.31 6.56
N ALA A 490 4.58 -2.52 7.12
CA ALA A 490 4.95 -3.80 7.69
C ALA A 490 4.09 -4.15 8.92
N ILE A 491 3.80 -3.20 9.81
CA ILE A 491 2.99 -3.49 11.00
C ILE A 491 1.52 -3.75 10.66
N LEU A 492 0.98 -3.06 9.64
CA LEU A 492 -0.39 -3.32 9.17
C LEU A 492 -0.53 -4.75 8.64
N LEU A 493 0.43 -5.17 7.81
CA LEU A 493 0.48 -6.54 7.28
C LEU A 493 0.70 -7.58 8.39
N LEU A 494 1.55 -7.27 9.38
CA LEU A 494 1.87 -8.17 10.49
C LEU A 494 0.63 -8.44 11.35
N ILE A 495 -0.11 -7.38 11.69
CA ILE A 495 -1.35 -7.50 12.48
C ILE A 495 -2.41 -8.26 11.72
N GLU A 496 -2.61 -7.96 10.43
CA GLU A 496 -3.57 -8.70 9.61
C GLU A 496 -3.19 -10.19 9.52
N ASN A 497 -1.90 -10.50 9.36
CA ASN A 497 -1.46 -11.89 9.33
C ASN A 497 -1.77 -12.64 10.63
N HIS A 498 -1.53 -12.01 11.79
CA HIS A 498 -1.86 -12.61 13.08
C HIS A 498 -3.37 -12.88 13.22
N ILE A 499 -4.20 -11.93 12.80
CA ILE A 499 -5.66 -12.07 12.82
C ILE A 499 -6.11 -13.18 11.88
N ALA A 500 -5.65 -13.16 10.62
CA ALA A 500 -6.02 -14.14 9.59
C ALA A 500 -5.59 -15.58 9.95
N THR A 501 -4.43 -15.73 10.59
CA THR A 501 -3.90 -17.04 11.02
C THR A 501 -4.37 -17.47 12.42
N GLN A 502 -5.19 -16.64 13.08
CA GLN A 502 -5.63 -16.84 14.46
C GLN A 502 -4.49 -17.06 15.47
N THR A 503 -3.34 -16.43 15.23
CA THR A 503 -2.17 -16.52 16.11
C THR A 503 -2.11 -15.34 17.07
N GLY A 504 -1.57 -15.53 18.27
CA GLY A 504 -1.46 -14.46 19.26
C GLY A 504 -0.54 -13.33 18.80
N ILE A 505 -0.96 -12.08 19.05
CA ILE A 505 -0.15 -10.88 18.77
C ILE A 505 0.71 -10.57 20.01
N PRO A 506 2.05 -10.44 19.87
CA PRO A 506 2.89 -10.03 20.98
C PRO A 506 2.54 -8.64 21.50
N ASP A 507 2.59 -8.45 22.83
CA ASP A 507 2.28 -7.18 23.48
C ASP A 507 3.10 -6.00 22.94
N ARG A 508 4.40 -6.23 22.72
CA ARG A 508 5.32 -5.23 22.14
C ARG A 508 4.88 -4.77 20.74
N THR A 509 4.29 -5.66 19.94
CA THR A 509 3.77 -5.34 18.61
C THR A 509 2.54 -4.44 18.71
N LEU A 510 1.63 -4.70 19.65
CA LEU A 510 0.49 -3.83 19.90
C LEU A 510 0.93 -2.45 20.42
N GLU A 511 1.90 -2.40 21.33
CA GLU A 511 2.45 -1.12 21.83
C GLU A 511 3.07 -0.28 20.71
N LEU A 512 3.82 -0.92 19.81
CA LEU A 512 4.41 -0.25 18.66
C LEU A 512 3.34 0.24 17.68
N LEU A 513 2.31 -0.57 17.42
CA LEU A 513 1.15 -0.16 16.63
C LEU A 513 0.45 1.06 17.24
N THR A 514 0.26 1.09 18.56
CA THR A 514 -0.29 2.25 19.27
C THR A 514 0.58 3.49 19.10
N SER A 515 1.91 3.34 19.16
CA SER A 515 2.86 4.44 18.95
C SER A 515 2.80 4.98 17.52
N LEU A 516 2.85 4.09 16.53
CA LEU A 516 2.78 4.44 15.10
C LEU A 516 1.43 5.08 14.76
N ALA A 517 0.32 4.55 15.28
CA ALA A 517 -1.00 5.14 15.14
C ALA A 517 -1.06 6.55 15.76
N HIS A 518 -0.35 6.79 16.87
CA HIS A 518 -0.31 8.10 17.50
C HIS A 518 0.48 9.13 16.68
N GLU A 519 1.62 8.73 16.13
CA GLU A 519 2.47 9.57 15.28
C GLU A 519 1.77 9.92 13.96
N ASN A 520 1.08 8.94 13.37
CA ASN A 520 0.49 9.05 12.04
C ASN A 520 -0.98 9.54 12.02
N LYS A 521 -1.50 10.08 13.14
CA LYS A 521 -2.91 10.51 13.29
C LYS A 521 -3.43 11.43 12.18
N ALA A 522 -2.58 12.33 11.67
CA ALA A 522 -2.94 13.31 10.65
C ALA A 522 -2.59 12.84 9.21
N SER A 523 -2.00 11.65 9.06
CA SER A 523 -1.64 11.09 7.77
C SER A 523 -2.82 10.33 7.14
N ALA A 524 -2.73 10.07 5.83
CA ALA A 524 -3.69 9.22 5.14
C ALA A 524 -3.76 7.79 5.72
N LYS A 525 -2.62 7.24 6.20
CA LYS A 525 -2.54 5.89 6.81
C LYS A 525 -2.95 5.84 8.29
N GLY A 526 -3.19 7.00 8.92
CA GLY A 526 -3.55 7.06 10.34
C GLY A 526 -4.85 6.32 10.67
N VAL A 527 -5.82 6.33 9.75
CA VAL A 527 -7.09 5.62 9.89
C VAL A 527 -6.86 4.11 9.83
N ASP A 528 -6.08 3.63 8.86
CA ASP A 528 -5.79 2.19 8.72
C ASP A 528 -5.03 1.65 9.95
N LEU A 529 -4.09 2.43 10.51
CA LEU A 529 -3.41 2.09 11.76
C LEU A 529 -4.36 2.04 12.96
N ALA A 530 -5.29 2.98 13.07
CA ALA A 530 -6.29 2.96 14.15
C ALA A 530 -7.25 1.77 14.03
N ILE A 531 -7.64 1.41 12.80
CA ILE A 531 -8.44 0.21 12.52
C ILE A 531 -7.67 -1.05 12.93
N ALA A 532 -6.42 -1.18 12.49
CA ALA A 532 -5.56 -2.30 12.85
C ALA A 532 -5.35 -2.40 14.36
N GLU A 533 -5.21 -1.26 15.07
CA GLU A 533 -5.11 -1.23 16.52
C GLU A 533 -6.36 -1.80 17.19
N VAL A 534 -7.55 -1.35 16.77
CA VAL A 534 -8.81 -1.88 17.31
C VAL A 534 -8.96 -3.38 17.04
N ARG A 535 -8.70 -3.82 15.81
CA ARG A 535 -8.80 -5.25 15.44
C ARG A 535 -7.77 -6.10 16.19
N GLY A 536 -6.54 -5.60 16.36
CA GLY A 536 -5.51 -6.27 17.17
C GLY A 536 -5.90 -6.40 18.65
N LEU A 537 -6.55 -5.38 19.22
CA LEU A 537 -7.07 -5.42 20.59
C LEU A 537 -8.25 -6.42 20.73
N ILE A 538 -9.16 -6.47 19.76
CA ILE A 538 -10.26 -7.44 19.71
C ILE A 538 -9.70 -8.86 19.68
N HIS A 539 -8.78 -9.12 18.75
CA HIS A 539 -8.13 -10.42 18.57
C HIS A 539 -7.37 -10.89 19.82
N SER A 540 -6.73 -9.95 20.52
CA SER A 540 -6.00 -10.22 21.77
C SER A 540 -6.92 -10.24 23.01
N ALA A 541 -8.24 -10.22 22.84
CA ALA A 541 -9.25 -10.17 23.90
C ALA A 541 -9.09 -9.01 24.91
N ARG A 542 -8.46 -7.91 24.50
CA ARG A 542 -8.25 -6.69 25.30
C ARG A 542 -9.46 -5.74 25.20
N PHE A 543 -10.65 -6.28 25.46
CA PHE A 543 -11.92 -5.59 25.20
C PHE A 543 -12.11 -4.27 25.96
N GLY A 544 -11.44 -4.09 27.11
CA GLY A 544 -11.51 -2.85 27.88
C GLY A 544 -10.92 -1.64 27.14
N ASP A 545 -9.89 -1.85 26.33
CA ASP A 545 -9.20 -0.80 25.60
C ASP A 545 -9.93 -0.45 24.28
N VAL A 546 -10.64 -1.43 23.71
CA VAL A 546 -11.40 -1.29 22.45
C VAL A 546 -12.44 -0.18 22.55
N GLN A 547 -13.24 -0.16 23.62
CA GLN A 547 -14.33 0.83 23.76
C GLN A 547 -13.78 2.27 23.82
N ALA A 548 -12.66 2.49 24.50
CA ALA A 548 -12.01 3.80 24.57
C ALA A 548 -11.48 4.24 23.18
N LYS A 549 -10.95 3.30 22.41
CA LYS A 549 -10.45 3.55 21.05
C LYS A 549 -11.58 3.82 20.06
N LEU A 550 -12.67 3.05 20.08
CA LEU A 550 -13.83 3.28 19.22
C LEU A 550 -14.45 4.67 19.42
N ARG A 551 -14.52 5.17 20.66
CA ARG A 551 -14.97 6.57 20.93
C ARG A 551 -14.04 7.64 20.37
N THR A 552 -12.77 7.32 20.18
CA THR A 552 -11.82 8.22 19.51
C THR A 552 -11.96 8.11 17.99
N PHE A 553 -12.28 6.90 17.50
CA PHE A 553 -12.55 6.59 16.11
C PHE A 553 -13.79 7.34 15.56
N ASP A 554 -14.80 7.53 16.41
CA ASP A 554 -15.99 8.35 16.15
C ASP A 554 -15.74 9.79 15.67
N ARG A 555 -14.50 10.31 15.81
CA ARG A 555 -14.11 11.65 15.38
C ARG A 555 -13.54 11.70 13.96
N PHE A 556 -13.35 10.55 13.30
CA PHE A 556 -12.97 10.49 11.89
C PHE A 556 -14.21 10.63 10.98
N PRO A 557 -14.06 11.16 9.76
CA PRO A 557 -15.20 11.49 8.91
C PRO A 557 -15.95 10.20 8.55
N ASP A 558 -17.27 10.23 8.71
CA ASP A 558 -18.26 9.17 8.47
C ASP A 558 -18.36 8.05 9.50
N ARG A 559 -19.11 8.33 10.59
CA ARG A 559 -19.65 7.32 11.54
C ARG A 559 -20.48 6.20 10.89
N LYS A 560 -20.91 6.39 9.64
CA LYS A 560 -21.64 5.42 8.80
C LYS A 560 -20.78 4.86 7.65
N ASN A 561 -19.46 5.02 7.71
CA ASN A 561 -18.59 4.30 6.79
C ASN A 561 -18.71 2.80 7.08
N ASP A 562 -18.91 1.98 6.04
CA ASP A 562 -19.08 0.53 6.13
C ASP A 562 -18.01 -0.14 7.01
N ARG A 563 -16.77 0.40 6.98
CA ARG A 563 -15.66 -0.10 7.80
C ARG A 563 -15.88 0.06 9.31
N HIS A 564 -16.49 1.17 9.74
CA HIS A 564 -16.76 1.39 11.16
C HIS A 564 -17.79 0.38 11.69
N LEU A 565 -18.86 0.17 10.91
CA LEU A 565 -19.90 -0.81 11.22
C LEU A 565 -19.34 -2.23 11.23
N GLN A 566 -18.46 -2.56 10.29
CA GLN A 566 -17.78 -3.87 10.27
C GLN A 566 -16.99 -4.12 11.57
N ILE A 567 -16.21 -3.15 12.04
CA ILE A 567 -15.42 -3.28 13.28
C ILE A 567 -16.34 -3.32 14.50
N LEU A 568 -17.42 -2.55 14.51
CA LEU A 568 -18.43 -2.57 15.57
C LEU A 568 -19.06 -3.97 15.70
N ASN A 569 -19.44 -4.57 14.58
CA ASN A 569 -20.03 -5.91 14.56
C ASN A 569 -18.99 -6.98 14.93
N GLU A 570 -17.75 -6.89 14.42
CA GLU A 570 -16.63 -7.75 14.82
C GLU A 570 -16.41 -7.71 16.34
N PHE A 571 -16.41 -6.50 16.94
CA PHE A 571 -16.27 -6.33 18.38
C PHE A 571 -17.45 -6.91 19.16
N GLY A 572 -18.69 -6.67 18.71
CA GLY A 572 -19.91 -7.20 19.34
C GLY A 572 -19.95 -8.72 19.36
N MET A 573 -19.56 -9.34 18.24
CA MET A 573 -19.44 -10.81 18.14
C MET A 573 -18.32 -11.35 19.03
N ALA A 574 -17.15 -10.71 19.05
CA ALA A 574 -16.05 -11.13 19.92
C ALA A 574 -16.39 -11.02 21.41
N LEU A 575 -17.08 -9.94 21.81
CA LEU A 575 -17.62 -9.79 23.16
C LEU A 575 -18.57 -10.92 23.50
N THR A 576 -19.50 -11.24 22.60
CA THR A 576 -20.52 -12.27 22.83
C THR A 576 -19.92 -13.67 22.92
N ASN A 577 -18.92 -13.99 22.11
CA ASN A 577 -18.36 -15.35 22.05
C ASN A 577 -17.27 -15.61 23.09
N SER A 578 -16.45 -14.61 23.42
CA SER A 578 -15.19 -14.85 24.12
C SER A 578 -15.00 -14.04 25.40
N ALA A 579 -15.74 -12.95 25.62
CA ALA A 579 -15.57 -12.15 26.84
C ALA A 579 -16.12 -12.87 28.07
N ALA A 580 -15.49 -12.65 29.23
CA ALA A 580 -16.07 -13.02 30.52
C ALA A 580 -17.31 -12.15 30.83
N ASP A 581 -18.30 -12.68 31.57
CA ASP A 581 -19.59 -12.01 31.78
C ASP A 581 -19.46 -10.58 32.34
N GLY A 582 -18.57 -10.36 33.30
CA GLY A 582 -18.34 -9.02 33.85
C GLY A 582 -17.76 -8.02 32.84
N VAL A 583 -16.96 -8.51 31.87
CA VAL A 583 -16.42 -7.69 30.77
C VAL A 583 -17.48 -7.45 29.72
N PHE A 584 -18.25 -8.47 29.35
CA PHE A 584 -19.39 -8.36 28.44
C PHE A 584 -20.38 -7.31 28.93
N LEU A 585 -20.90 -7.46 30.16
CA LEU A 585 -21.90 -6.54 30.72
C LEU A 585 -21.40 -5.10 30.80
N ARG A 586 -20.12 -4.89 31.15
CA ARG A 586 -19.50 -3.55 31.21
C ARG A 586 -19.44 -2.86 29.85
N ASN A 587 -19.26 -3.62 28.77
CA ASN A 587 -19.16 -3.07 27.42
C ASN A 587 -20.54 -2.89 26.75
N ILE A 588 -21.52 -3.71 27.13
CA ILE A 588 -22.88 -3.67 26.55
C ILE A 588 -23.79 -2.68 27.28
N ILE A 589 -23.89 -2.77 28.61
CA ILE A 589 -24.90 -2.03 29.36
C ILE A 589 -24.59 -0.53 29.34
N GLY A 590 -25.60 0.27 28.94
CA GLY A 590 -25.51 1.74 28.93
C GLY A 590 -24.73 2.32 27.74
N SER A 591 -24.29 1.48 26.79
CA SER A 591 -23.65 1.95 25.56
C SER A 591 -24.66 2.11 24.44
N SER A 592 -24.76 3.32 23.88
CA SER A 592 -25.63 3.60 22.72
C SER A 592 -25.05 3.12 21.39
N MET A 593 -23.78 2.68 21.36
CA MET A 593 -23.10 2.30 20.12
C MET A 593 -23.74 1.12 19.40
N TRP A 594 -24.41 0.23 20.15
CA TRP A 594 -25.02 -0.99 19.63
C TRP A 594 -26.29 -0.74 18.82
N ALA A 595 -26.85 0.48 18.87
CA ALA A 595 -27.97 0.87 18.02
C ALA A 595 -27.59 0.81 16.53
N ASP A 596 -26.34 1.12 16.20
CA ASP A 596 -25.83 1.14 14.81
C ASP A 596 -25.32 -0.24 14.33
N ALA A 597 -25.24 -1.26 15.20
CA ALA A 597 -24.79 -2.60 14.83
C ALA A 597 -25.72 -3.27 13.80
N ASP A 598 -25.34 -4.40 13.22
CA ASP A 598 -26.28 -5.20 12.42
C ASP A 598 -27.27 -6.00 13.29
N GLU A 599 -28.32 -6.53 12.67
CA GLU A 599 -29.36 -7.29 13.38
C GLU A 599 -28.79 -8.58 13.99
N GLU A 600 -27.88 -9.27 13.29
CA GLU A 600 -27.24 -10.50 13.75
C GLU A 600 -26.42 -10.28 15.04
N THR A 601 -25.60 -9.23 15.07
CA THR A 601 -24.81 -8.87 16.25
C THR A 601 -25.72 -8.49 17.40
N ARG A 602 -26.79 -7.70 17.15
CA ARG A 602 -27.76 -7.34 18.20
C ARG A 602 -28.47 -8.57 18.77
N ILE A 603 -28.89 -9.51 17.93
CA ILE A 603 -29.53 -10.77 18.36
C ILE A 603 -28.56 -11.57 19.22
N SER A 604 -27.31 -11.71 18.80
CA SER A 604 -26.28 -12.44 19.55
C SER A 604 -26.03 -11.82 20.93
N ILE A 605 -25.91 -10.49 21.01
CA ILE A 605 -25.79 -9.77 22.28
C ILE A 605 -27.05 -9.97 23.14
N ALA A 606 -28.23 -9.86 22.54
CA ALA A 606 -29.51 -9.99 23.25
C ALA A 606 -29.72 -11.41 23.82
N ASP A 607 -29.39 -12.45 23.06
CA ASP A 607 -29.48 -13.84 23.52
C ASP A 607 -28.56 -14.07 24.73
N ARG A 608 -27.32 -13.57 24.67
CA ARG A 608 -26.39 -13.65 25.81
C ARG A 608 -26.87 -12.85 27.02
N LEU A 609 -27.41 -11.64 26.83
CA LEU A 609 -28.01 -10.85 27.92
C LEU A 609 -29.18 -11.59 28.58
N LEU A 610 -30.04 -12.22 27.78
CA LEU A 610 -31.17 -13.00 28.27
C LEU A 610 -30.70 -14.23 29.07
N GLY A 611 -29.68 -14.94 28.59
CA GLY A 611 -29.06 -16.07 29.29
C GLY A 611 -28.47 -15.67 30.65
N LEU A 612 -27.97 -14.44 30.77
CA LEU A 612 -27.48 -13.85 32.02
C LEU A 612 -28.59 -13.23 32.90
N GLY A 613 -29.85 -13.23 32.45
CA GLY A 613 -31.00 -12.71 33.19
C GLY A 613 -31.26 -11.21 33.04
N PHE A 614 -30.59 -10.52 32.12
CA PHE A 614 -30.76 -9.08 31.87
C PHE A 614 -31.90 -8.80 30.87
N THR A 615 -33.13 -9.13 31.27
CA THR A 615 -34.34 -9.04 30.43
C THR A 615 -34.62 -7.63 29.91
N ALA A 616 -34.43 -6.60 30.76
CA ALA A 616 -34.64 -5.20 30.37
C ALA A 616 -33.66 -4.75 29.27
N ALA A 617 -32.37 -5.06 29.42
CA ALA A 617 -31.35 -4.74 28.42
C ALA A 617 -31.55 -5.52 27.12
N THR A 618 -32.01 -6.77 27.21
CA THR A 618 -32.38 -7.60 26.04
C THR A 618 -33.47 -6.93 25.21
N LYS A 619 -34.51 -6.40 25.86
CA LYS A 619 -35.60 -5.70 25.16
C LYS A 619 -35.11 -4.38 24.56
N ASP A 620 -34.32 -3.61 25.31
CA ASP A 620 -33.80 -2.31 24.88
C ASP A 620 -32.98 -2.42 23.58
N ILE A 621 -31.98 -3.32 23.54
CA ILE A 621 -31.12 -3.47 22.37
C ILE A 621 -31.88 -3.92 21.11
N LEU A 622 -32.93 -4.73 21.26
CA LEU A 622 -33.72 -5.25 20.12
C LEU A 622 -34.83 -4.31 19.65
N THR A 623 -35.24 -3.35 20.49
CA THR A 623 -36.34 -2.41 20.16
C THR A 623 -35.87 -1.01 19.84
N ASN A 624 -34.66 -0.63 20.25
CA ASN A 624 -34.08 0.67 19.98
C ASN A 624 -33.47 0.75 18.56
N GLN A 625 -34.31 0.53 17.55
CA GLN A 625 -33.94 0.58 16.14
C GLN A 625 -35.10 1.15 15.29
N PRO A 626 -34.79 1.80 14.16
CA PRO A 626 -35.81 2.41 13.29
C PRO A 626 -36.68 1.38 12.56
N THR A 627 -36.18 0.16 12.36
CA THR A 627 -36.90 -0.94 11.72
C THR A 627 -37.57 -1.84 12.75
N PRO A 628 -38.77 -2.38 12.48
CA PRO A 628 -39.39 -3.38 13.33
C PRO A 628 -38.47 -4.61 13.51
N PRO A 629 -38.43 -5.22 14.71
CA PRO A 629 -37.58 -6.38 14.95
C PRO A 629 -38.00 -7.57 14.07
N GLY A 630 -37.00 -8.26 13.50
CA GLY A 630 -37.21 -9.50 12.76
C GLY A 630 -37.72 -10.64 13.64
N ARG A 631 -37.96 -11.80 13.03
CA ARG A 631 -38.57 -12.97 13.70
C ARG A 631 -37.78 -13.39 14.95
N GLU A 632 -36.47 -13.57 14.84
CA GLU A 632 -35.63 -14.05 15.95
C GLU A 632 -35.58 -13.04 17.11
N ALA A 633 -35.43 -11.75 16.80
CA ALA A 633 -35.50 -10.68 17.79
C ALA A 633 -36.86 -10.69 18.54
N ARG A 634 -37.98 -10.87 17.83
CA ARG A 634 -39.31 -10.98 18.45
C ARG A 634 -39.43 -12.16 19.40
N VAL A 635 -38.86 -13.31 19.05
CA VAL A 635 -38.83 -14.50 19.92
C VAL A 635 -38.04 -14.21 21.20
N LEU A 636 -36.87 -13.57 21.11
CA LEU A 636 -36.06 -13.20 22.28
C LEU A 636 -36.78 -12.17 23.18
N ILE A 637 -37.44 -11.17 22.59
CA ILE A 637 -38.26 -10.21 23.34
C ILE A 637 -39.40 -10.93 24.08
N ALA A 638 -40.06 -11.90 23.44
CA ALA A 638 -41.12 -12.68 24.06
C ALA A 638 -40.60 -13.54 25.23
N LYS A 639 -39.45 -14.20 25.07
CA LYS A 639 -38.78 -14.94 26.15
C LYS A 639 -38.45 -14.01 27.33
N ALA A 640 -37.86 -12.85 27.06
CA ALA A 640 -37.57 -11.85 28.09
C ALA A 640 -38.85 -11.35 28.81
N ALA A 641 -39.94 -11.14 28.07
CA ALA A 641 -41.24 -10.75 28.64
C ALA A 641 -41.85 -11.85 29.52
N LEU A 642 -41.69 -13.13 29.17
CA LEU A 642 -42.15 -14.24 30.00
C LEU A 642 -41.37 -14.34 31.31
N SER A 643 -40.05 -14.19 31.27
CA SER A 643 -39.21 -14.14 32.47
C SER A 643 -39.61 -13.02 33.44
N ASP A 644 -40.07 -11.89 32.92
CA ASP A 644 -40.58 -10.75 33.71
C ASP A 644 -42.05 -10.92 34.18
N GLY A 645 -42.71 -12.03 33.86
CA GLY A 645 -44.13 -12.25 34.17
C GLY A 645 -45.11 -11.37 33.36
N GLN A 646 -44.64 -10.84 32.22
CA GLN A 646 -45.38 -10.00 31.29
C GLN A 646 -45.97 -10.83 30.13
N ALA A 647 -46.74 -11.85 30.46
CA ALA A 647 -47.26 -12.83 29.50
C ALA A 647 -48.07 -12.21 28.33
N LYS A 648 -48.87 -11.16 28.59
CA LYS A 648 -49.61 -10.44 27.54
C LYS A 648 -48.68 -9.76 26.52
N VAL A 649 -47.54 -9.21 26.98
CA VAL A 649 -46.54 -8.60 26.10
C VAL A 649 -45.88 -9.67 25.25
N ALA A 650 -45.54 -10.82 25.86
CA ALA A 650 -44.98 -11.95 25.13
C ALA A 650 -45.91 -12.46 24.02
N LEU A 651 -47.21 -12.61 24.30
CA LEU A 651 -48.20 -12.98 23.29
C LEU A 651 -48.19 -12.01 22.10
N GLY A 652 -48.16 -10.71 22.34
CA GLY A 652 -48.12 -9.69 21.29
C GLY A 652 -46.94 -9.85 20.33
N TYR A 653 -45.74 -10.10 20.85
CA TYR A 653 -44.55 -10.33 20.01
C TYR A 653 -44.59 -11.66 19.25
N LEU A 654 -45.35 -12.66 19.71
CA LEU A 654 -45.49 -13.98 19.08
C LEU A 654 -46.63 -14.06 18.04
N ILE A 655 -47.41 -12.99 17.83
CA ILE A 655 -48.49 -12.96 16.84
C ILE A 655 -47.95 -13.17 15.43
N GLY A 656 -48.53 -14.10 14.67
CA GLY A 656 -48.15 -14.38 13.28
C GLY A 656 -46.87 -15.21 13.10
N LEU A 657 -46.24 -15.69 14.18
CA LEU A 657 -45.11 -16.61 14.10
C LEU A 657 -45.60 -18.07 14.19
N ASN A 658 -45.37 -18.88 13.15
CA ASN A 658 -45.97 -20.24 13.03
C ASN A 658 -45.00 -21.39 13.29
N ASP A 659 -43.84 -21.12 13.85
CA ASP A 659 -42.83 -22.13 14.18
C ASP A 659 -43.09 -22.81 15.52
N ALA A 660 -42.57 -24.03 15.66
CA ALA A 660 -42.81 -24.89 16.82
C ALA A 660 -42.34 -24.26 18.14
N GLU A 661 -41.27 -23.46 18.10
CA GLU A 661 -40.79 -22.73 19.27
C GLU A 661 -41.78 -21.63 19.70
N SER A 662 -42.18 -20.75 18.78
CA SER A 662 -43.18 -19.71 19.08
C SER A 662 -44.50 -20.28 19.58
N GLN A 663 -44.93 -21.43 19.06
CA GLN A 663 -46.13 -22.11 19.53
C GLN A 663 -46.03 -22.52 21.00
N LYS A 664 -44.92 -23.16 21.41
CA LYS A 664 -44.67 -23.52 22.81
C LYS A 664 -44.60 -22.29 23.72
N LEU A 665 -43.99 -21.21 23.26
CA LEU A 665 -43.92 -19.96 24.01
C LEU A 665 -45.30 -19.32 24.17
N ARG A 666 -46.16 -19.38 23.14
CA ARG A 666 -47.56 -18.92 23.23
C ARG A 666 -48.37 -19.72 24.23
N GLU A 667 -48.27 -21.04 24.20
CA GLU A 667 -48.94 -21.93 25.16
C GLU A 667 -48.52 -21.56 26.60
N THR A 668 -47.21 -21.38 26.82
CA THR A 668 -46.67 -20.97 28.12
C THR A 668 -47.19 -19.60 28.56
N ALA A 669 -47.24 -18.63 27.64
CA ALA A 669 -47.75 -17.29 27.90
C ALA A 669 -49.26 -17.28 28.22
N GLN A 670 -50.04 -18.11 27.53
CA GLN A 670 -51.48 -18.24 27.74
C GLN A 670 -51.75 -18.81 29.14
N LEU A 671 -51.08 -19.90 29.50
CA LEU A 671 -51.18 -20.51 30.84
C LEU A 671 -50.82 -19.51 31.95
N ALA A 672 -49.76 -18.72 31.76
CA ALA A 672 -49.35 -17.70 32.73
C ALA A 672 -50.39 -16.56 32.86
N THR A 673 -51.07 -16.20 31.77
CA THR A 673 -52.14 -15.20 31.76
C THR A 673 -53.38 -15.71 32.49
N ASP A 674 -53.78 -16.96 32.20
CA ASP A 674 -54.94 -17.60 32.81
C ASP A 674 -54.75 -17.83 34.31
N GLN A 675 -53.55 -18.22 34.75
CA GLN A 675 -53.22 -18.34 36.17
C GLN A 675 -53.28 -17.00 36.91
N LYS A 676 -52.85 -15.90 36.25
CA LYS A 676 -52.91 -14.56 36.82
C LYS A 676 -54.35 -14.03 36.90
N ALA A 677 -55.19 -14.36 35.91
CA ALA A 677 -56.62 -14.09 35.94
C ALA A 677 -57.34 -14.90 37.04
N ALA A 678 -56.99 -16.19 37.19
CA ALA A 678 -57.55 -17.07 38.23
C ALA A 678 -57.14 -16.66 39.66
N ARG A 679 -55.96 -16.04 39.84
CA ARG A 679 -55.53 -15.45 41.14
C ARG A 679 -56.11 -14.06 41.40
N GLY A 680 -56.64 -13.39 40.37
CA GLY A 680 -57.05 -11.99 40.41
C GLY A 680 -58.51 -11.71 40.75
N VAL A 681 -59.36 -12.72 40.98
CA VAL A 681 -60.79 -12.53 41.26
C VAL A 681 -61.32 -13.55 42.28
N PRO A 682 -61.90 -13.15 43.43
CA PRO A 682 -62.97 -13.91 44.06
C PRO A 682 -64.16 -13.87 43.11
N THR A 683 -64.50 -15.04 42.58
CA THR A 683 -65.62 -15.25 41.65
C THR A 683 -66.88 -14.56 42.15
N ASP A 684 -67.40 -13.60 41.37
CA ASP A 684 -68.83 -13.57 41.15
C ASP A 684 -69.15 -13.33 39.67
N ARG A 685 -70.18 -14.07 39.25
CA ARG A 685 -70.68 -14.36 37.91
C ARG A 685 -70.55 -13.23 36.88
N LEU A 686 -70.28 -13.59 35.63
CA LEU A 686 -71.34 -13.86 34.65
C LEU A 686 -70.76 -14.46 33.37
N SER A 687 -71.42 -15.54 32.96
CA SER A 687 -71.30 -16.23 31.68
C SER A 687 -71.46 -15.29 30.49
N HIS A 688 -70.50 -15.31 29.57
CA HIS A 688 -70.82 -15.40 28.15
C HIS A 688 -69.71 -16.13 27.41
N SER A 689 -70.10 -17.26 26.85
CA SER A 689 -69.35 -18.06 25.87
C SER A 689 -68.94 -17.19 24.68
N PHE A 690 -67.64 -17.09 24.43
CA PHE A 690 -67.13 -16.84 23.08
C PHE A 690 -66.44 -18.12 22.62
N VAL A 691 -66.97 -18.64 21.52
CA VAL A 691 -66.60 -19.85 20.82
C VAL A 691 -65.30 -19.58 20.03
N ASP A 692 -64.42 -20.59 20.02
CA ASP A 692 -63.26 -20.70 19.13
C ASP A 692 -63.65 -20.49 17.66
N ASP A 693 -63.06 -19.49 17.00
CA ASP A 693 -63.01 -19.42 15.53
C ASP A 693 -61.59 -18.96 15.10
N PRO A 694 -60.79 -19.84 14.46
CA PRO A 694 -59.41 -19.55 14.08
C PRO A 694 -59.26 -18.69 12.82
N ASP A 695 -60.35 -18.27 12.16
CA ASP A 695 -60.32 -17.50 10.89
C ASP A 695 -60.93 -16.08 10.99
N ALA A 696 -61.07 -15.51 12.19
CA ALA A 696 -61.61 -14.16 12.35
C ALA A 696 -60.60 -13.07 11.92
N GLU A 697 -60.72 -12.61 10.66
CA GLU A 697 -60.08 -11.39 10.15
C GLU A 697 -60.47 -10.20 11.04
N ILE A 698 -59.49 -9.63 11.76
CA ILE A 698 -59.72 -8.49 12.67
C ILE A 698 -60.11 -7.27 11.82
N SER A 699 -61.33 -6.76 11.99
CA SER A 699 -61.86 -5.64 11.21
C SER A 699 -61.07 -4.35 11.46
N LEU A 700 -60.95 -3.52 10.42
CA LEU A 700 -60.32 -2.18 10.44
C LEU A 700 -60.80 -1.30 11.60
N GLU A 701 -62.05 -1.47 12.04
CA GLU A 701 -62.61 -0.75 13.20
C GLU A 701 -61.88 -1.08 14.52
N ALA A 702 -61.45 -2.33 14.72
CA ALA A 702 -60.68 -2.70 15.90
C ALA A 702 -59.29 -2.06 15.90
N TYR A 703 -58.69 -1.88 14.71
CA TYR A 703 -57.40 -1.22 14.54
C TYR A 703 -57.52 0.29 14.79
N GLU A 704 -58.57 0.94 14.28
CA GLU A 704 -58.84 2.36 14.53
C GLU A 704 -59.12 2.65 16.00
N THR A 705 -59.85 1.76 16.67
CA THR A 705 -60.14 1.87 18.10
C THR A 705 -58.84 1.78 18.93
N MET A 706 -57.94 0.85 18.58
CA MET A 706 -56.67 0.68 19.28
C MET A 706 -55.70 1.85 19.06
N ILE A 707 -55.71 2.47 17.86
CA ILE A 707 -54.93 3.69 17.57
C ILE A 707 -55.49 4.87 18.36
N GLN A 708 -56.81 4.97 18.49
CA GLN A 708 -57.44 6.06 19.22
C GLN A 708 -57.21 5.95 20.73
N ASP A 709 -57.24 4.74 21.28
CA ASP A 709 -56.88 4.48 22.67
C ASP A 709 -55.41 4.80 22.94
N SER A 710 -54.51 4.46 22.01
CA SER A 710 -53.09 4.82 22.07
C SER A 710 -52.87 6.34 22.11
N LYS A 711 -53.57 7.10 21.26
CA LYS A 711 -53.50 8.58 21.27
C LYS A 711 -54.02 9.16 22.57
N THR A 712 -55.09 8.59 23.13
CA THR A 712 -55.69 9.04 24.38
C THR A 712 -54.77 8.78 25.58
N ILE A 713 -54.06 7.64 25.58
CA ILE A 713 -53.04 7.32 26.59
C ILE A 713 -51.85 8.27 26.47
N ARG A 714 -51.39 8.57 25.26
CA ARG A 714 -50.26 9.49 25.01
C ARG A 714 -50.58 10.91 25.50
N ALA A 715 -51.78 11.40 25.24
CA ALA A 715 -52.25 12.71 25.74
C ALA A 715 -52.27 12.75 27.29
N ARG A 716 -52.67 11.67 27.95
CA ARG A 716 -52.66 11.57 29.42
C ARG A 716 -51.25 11.54 30.01
N ILE A 717 -50.29 10.93 29.31
CA ILE A 717 -48.88 10.91 29.72
C ILE A 717 -48.25 12.31 29.57
N GLU A 718 -48.53 13.01 28.47
CA GLU A 718 -48.07 14.39 28.27
C GLU A 718 -48.65 15.35 29.31
N GLU A 719 -49.93 15.21 29.65
CA GLU A 719 -50.59 15.98 30.71
C GLU A 719 -50.00 15.68 32.10
N ALA A 720 -49.58 14.43 32.35
CA ALA A 720 -48.92 14.04 33.59
C ALA A 720 -47.48 14.57 33.69
N LEU A 721 -46.74 14.61 32.57
CA LEU A 721 -45.38 15.16 32.50
C LEU A 721 -45.37 16.69 32.68
N GLN A 722 -46.40 17.39 32.19
CA GLN A 722 -46.54 18.85 32.40
C GLN A 722 -46.92 19.24 33.84
N ARG A 723 -47.46 18.30 34.63
CA ARG A 723 -47.83 18.51 36.04
C ARG A 723 -46.75 18.11 37.05
N ALA A 724 -45.64 17.54 36.59
CA ALA A 724 -44.53 17.20 37.49
C ALA A 724 -43.75 18.48 37.88
N PRO A 725 -43.63 18.84 39.17
CA PRO A 725 -42.79 19.96 39.57
C PRO A 725 -41.32 19.61 39.32
N THR A 726 -40.61 20.49 38.60
CA THR A 726 -39.16 20.40 38.39
C THR A 726 -38.44 20.55 39.73
N SER A 727 -37.83 19.47 40.22
CA SER A 727 -36.80 19.49 41.27
C SER A 727 -35.47 19.05 40.69
#